data_AF-A0A6N7QYC0-F1
#
_entry.id   AF-A0A6N7QYC0-F1
#
_cell.length_a   1.000
_cell.length_b   1.000
_cell.length_c   1.000
_cell.angle_alpha   90.00
_cell.angle_beta   90.00
_cell.angle_gamma   90.00
#
_symmetry.space_group_name_H-M   'P 1'
#
loop_
_entity.id
_entity.type
_entity.pdbx_description
1 polymer ?
#
loop_
_entity_poly.entity_id
_entity_poly.type
_entity_poly.pdbx_seq_one_letter_code
_entity_poly.pdbx_strand_id
1 'polypeptide(L)'
;MKATKVKSGFLRFDEGMLRRAMFSDLLDAMEELRIKKTKDMSPTDEEFTKNTSYAISEYYKLDEFYEKIKRELALLVKEFPELETFQTLLLHEMSKLLERQQDSKILLNNVFQIFSLLNLHLEACAKHQQNLSKLYVQEDSFYIRITLEDKHSDHLEPQELTNSQYLNIISKLITEIRRENRLPSFDERFAIRLAYVLLEKGHRFDGAIIPWGNSGFRDVQTYASITDPGIGHLYGTVKSNKDLKGVIVHIEHLERGSDQDRELVEPYRIPNFHIIGKVKLHVGSDAPSSSYVGRPVFESDFKPSVVKTIHTLAAACSAIFMDGLTECKLAIERMSTTEAIQFMKYMAGNVRRDPHSQALAAAFNINTPILDDREQTLKENNGEPRLVTDRFEIGMLGIEIVKEGGFDKVTWDGTANTYPSKCVIEQLSFSESLTLVHKAHEEGLITYFSAGFRFKHLPQVIYTGTDGIGLGGAQILRYMDKNTGFHGPFKEENISKIIEIREEATNDIKGKAAILLSRLDRMYFEKSIKLEDNEKRELLFAQLRDLEEDKLVTTMQGLRHIESLPIDSNHPLFSWALRLVSAGTTSIAAQTFNNERQWQAFCVSLQNAMNNHDYDELAELLFSIQKTTQSLDMELVTV
;
A
#
# COMPACT_ATOMS: atom_id res chain seq x y z
N MET A 1 17.42 11.64 10.52
CA MET A 1 18.63 11.00 11.12
C MET A 1 19.18 9.98 10.14
N LYS A 2 20.49 9.99 9.84
CA LYS A 2 21.10 8.89 9.06
C LYS A 2 21.07 7.63 9.92
N ALA A 3 20.14 6.71 9.65
CA ALA A 3 20.13 5.39 10.26
C ALA A 3 21.53 4.78 10.07
N THR A 4 22.23 4.51 11.17
CA THR A 4 23.48 3.76 11.17
C THR A 4 23.21 2.48 10.40
N LYS A 5 23.90 2.27 9.27
CA LYS A 5 23.74 1.08 8.43
C LYS A 5 24.33 -0.12 9.18
N VAL A 6 23.61 -0.62 10.18
CA VAL A 6 23.90 -1.91 10.80
C VAL A 6 23.79 -2.96 9.69
N LYS A 7 24.90 -3.65 9.47
CA LYS A 7 25.05 -4.72 8.46
C LYS A 7 25.36 -6.08 9.11
N SER A 8 25.78 -6.08 10.37
CA SER A 8 26.03 -7.30 11.13
C SER A 8 25.76 -7.09 12.61
N GLY A 9 25.51 -8.19 13.32
CA GLY A 9 25.32 -8.21 14.77
C GLY A 9 24.61 -9.49 15.21
N PHE A 10 24.28 -9.59 16.50
CA PHE A 10 23.50 -10.71 17.03
C PHE A 10 22.33 -10.25 17.90
N LEU A 11 21.28 -11.07 17.95
CA LEU A 11 20.22 -10.95 18.95
C LEU A 11 20.37 -12.10 19.95
N ARG A 12 20.42 -11.76 21.25
CA ARG A 12 20.27 -12.73 22.34
C ARG A 12 18.79 -12.88 22.70
N PHE A 13 18.33 -14.10 22.93
CA PHE A 13 16.95 -14.35 23.32
C PHE A 13 16.82 -15.56 24.25
N ASP A 14 15.67 -15.65 24.93
CA ASP A 14 15.39 -16.67 25.92
C ASP A 14 14.63 -17.88 25.31
N GLU A 15 14.57 -18.96 26.11
CA GLU A 15 13.84 -20.18 25.79
C GLU A 15 12.34 -19.94 25.50
N GLY A 16 11.70 -18.98 26.19
CA GLY A 16 10.30 -18.65 25.99
C GLY A 16 10.05 -18.05 24.61
N MET A 17 10.94 -17.16 24.16
CA MET A 17 10.91 -16.56 22.83
C MET A 17 11.18 -17.60 21.74
N LEU A 18 12.13 -18.53 21.96
CA LEU A 18 12.38 -19.65 21.05
C LEU A 18 11.11 -20.50 20.84
N ARG A 19 10.49 -20.96 21.94
CA ARG A 19 9.27 -21.78 21.91
C ARG A 19 8.11 -21.05 21.24
N ARG A 20 7.91 -19.77 21.58
CA ARG A 20 6.85 -18.94 20.97
C ARG A 20 7.06 -18.75 19.47
N ALA A 21 8.29 -18.46 19.03
CA ALA A 21 8.62 -18.35 17.61
C ALA A 21 8.32 -19.65 16.85
N MET A 22 8.66 -20.80 17.44
CA MET A 22 8.41 -22.11 16.82
C MET A 22 6.90 -22.45 16.76
N PHE A 23 6.14 -22.24 17.84
CA PHE A 23 4.69 -22.48 17.80
C PHE A 23 3.95 -21.55 16.84
N SER A 24 4.38 -20.28 16.74
CA SER A 24 3.84 -19.37 15.73
C SER A 24 4.18 -19.82 14.31
N ASP A 25 5.43 -20.25 14.04
CA ASP A 25 5.82 -20.77 12.73
C ASP A 25 5.04 -22.03 12.37
N LEU A 26 4.70 -22.88 13.34
CA LEU A 26 3.87 -24.07 13.12
C LEU A 26 2.47 -23.73 12.63
N LEU A 27 1.79 -22.77 13.25
CA LEU A 27 0.47 -22.33 12.79
C LEU A 27 0.52 -21.76 11.36
N ASP A 28 1.50 -20.89 11.10
CA ASP A 28 1.73 -20.32 9.79
C ASP A 28 2.05 -21.41 8.74
N ALA A 29 2.86 -22.41 9.12
CA ALA A 29 3.22 -23.55 8.28
C ALA A 29 2.01 -24.45 7.95
N MET A 30 1.04 -24.59 8.85
CA MET A 30 -0.19 -25.34 8.56
C MET A 30 -1.03 -24.64 7.49
N GLU A 31 -1.11 -23.32 7.54
CA GLU A 31 -1.81 -22.55 6.51
C GLU A 31 -1.03 -22.55 5.18
N GLU A 32 0.31 -22.42 5.20
CA GLU A 32 1.16 -22.61 4.02
C GLU A 32 0.93 -23.99 3.38
N LEU A 33 0.84 -25.05 4.20
CA LEU A 33 0.63 -26.42 3.73
C LEU A 33 -0.77 -26.61 3.15
N ARG A 34 -1.81 -26.06 3.80
CA ARG A 34 -3.18 -26.04 3.26
C ARG A 34 -3.21 -25.37 1.90
N ILE A 35 -2.61 -24.19 1.77
CA ILE A 35 -2.51 -23.44 0.50
C ILE A 35 -1.83 -24.29 -0.57
N LYS A 36 -0.66 -24.87 -0.27
CA LYS A 36 0.09 -25.72 -1.21
C LYS A 36 -0.76 -26.89 -1.69
N LYS A 37 -1.37 -27.64 -0.77
CA LYS A 37 -2.21 -28.79 -1.07
C LYS A 37 -3.46 -28.45 -1.88
N THR A 38 -4.13 -27.34 -1.56
CA THR A 38 -5.24 -26.86 -2.37
C THR A 38 -4.79 -26.50 -3.78
N LYS A 39 -3.64 -25.86 -3.95
CA LYS A 39 -3.10 -25.54 -5.29
C LYS A 39 -2.69 -26.78 -6.08
N ASP A 40 -2.12 -27.79 -5.42
CA ASP A 40 -1.75 -29.06 -6.06
C ASP A 40 -2.97 -29.77 -6.68
N MET A 41 -4.16 -29.60 -6.09
CA MET A 41 -5.42 -30.08 -6.67
C MET A 41 -5.88 -29.30 -7.91
N SER A 42 -5.31 -28.11 -8.16
CA SER A 42 -5.65 -27.21 -9.27
C SER A 42 -7.16 -26.96 -9.43
N PRO A 43 -7.89 -26.59 -8.36
CA PRO A 43 -9.33 -26.37 -8.44
C PRO A 43 -9.64 -25.21 -9.39
N THR A 44 -10.74 -25.33 -10.10
CA THR A 44 -11.35 -24.16 -10.76
C THR A 44 -12.05 -23.27 -9.74
N ASP A 45 -12.34 -22.01 -10.11
CA ASP A 45 -13.14 -21.11 -9.27
C ASP A 45 -14.55 -21.64 -8.99
N GLU A 46 -15.06 -22.53 -9.85
CA GLU A 46 -16.39 -23.14 -9.68
C GLU A 46 -16.41 -24.32 -8.71
N GLU A 47 -15.25 -24.97 -8.53
CA GLU A 47 -15.04 -26.16 -7.70
C GLU A 47 -14.51 -25.84 -6.31
N PHE A 48 -13.83 -24.70 -6.14
CA PHE A 48 -13.29 -24.32 -4.85
C PHE A 48 -14.41 -24.14 -3.82
N THR A 49 -14.26 -24.80 -2.67
CA THR A 49 -15.20 -24.69 -1.55
C THR A 49 -14.48 -24.35 -0.25
N LYS A 50 -15.15 -23.57 0.60
CA LYS A 50 -14.66 -23.17 1.91
C LYS A 50 -15.84 -22.88 2.84
N ASN A 51 -15.82 -23.55 3.99
CA ASN A 51 -16.90 -23.51 4.97
C ASN A 51 -16.58 -22.71 6.23
N THR A 52 -15.36 -22.17 6.34
CA THR A 52 -14.91 -21.35 7.48
C THR A 52 -14.57 -19.94 7.02
N SER A 53 -15.04 -18.95 7.79
CA SER A 53 -14.65 -17.56 7.58
C SER A 53 -13.20 -17.32 8.01
N TYR A 54 -12.69 -16.15 7.66
CA TYR A 54 -11.48 -15.63 8.29
C TYR A 54 -11.59 -15.64 9.82
N ALA A 55 -10.52 -16.06 10.49
CA ALA A 55 -10.41 -16.11 11.95
C ALA A 55 -9.55 -14.94 12.46
N ILE A 56 -10.04 -14.26 13.49
CA ILE A 56 -9.26 -13.25 14.20
C ILE A 56 -8.15 -13.94 15.00
N SER A 57 -6.94 -13.39 14.98
CA SER A 57 -5.83 -13.91 15.78
C SER A 57 -6.10 -13.73 17.27
N GLU A 58 -6.01 -14.82 18.02
CA GLU A 58 -6.12 -14.80 19.49
C GLU A 58 -4.72 -14.87 20.12
N TYR A 59 -4.63 -14.40 21.37
CA TYR A 59 -3.45 -14.63 22.18
C TYR A 59 -3.52 -16.01 22.84
N TYR A 60 -2.46 -16.80 22.70
CA TYR A 60 -2.34 -18.11 23.31
C TYR A 60 -1.11 -18.19 24.25
N LYS A 61 -1.29 -18.88 25.38
CA LYS A 61 -0.20 -19.48 26.17
C LYS A 61 0.39 -20.68 25.43
N LEU A 62 1.54 -21.19 25.87
CA LEU A 62 2.26 -22.25 25.15
C LEU A 62 1.45 -23.56 25.04
N ASP A 63 0.77 -23.95 26.11
CA ASP A 63 -0.14 -25.10 26.17
C ASP A 63 -1.38 -24.88 25.28
N GLU A 64 -1.95 -23.67 25.29
CA GLU A 64 -3.06 -23.29 24.42
C GLU A 64 -2.65 -23.29 22.92
N PHE A 65 -1.42 -22.86 22.61
CA PHE A 65 -0.82 -22.94 21.26
C PHE A 65 -0.75 -24.39 20.79
N TYR A 66 -0.25 -25.29 21.64
CA TYR A 66 -0.13 -26.71 21.33
C TYR A 66 -1.49 -27.32 20.99
N GLU A 67 -2.52 -27.08 21.83
CA GLU A 67 -3.87 -27.60 21.56
C GLU A 67 -4.53 -26.94 20.33
N LYS A 68 -4.22 -25.67 20.04
CA LYS A 68 -4.67 -25.03 18.79
C LYS A 68 -4.03 -25.68 17.57
N ILE A 69 -2.71 -25.87 17.55
CA ILE A 69 -1.99 -26.51 16.42
C ILE A 69 -2.48 -27.95 16.23
N LYS A 70 -2.68 -28.71 17.30
CA LYS A 70 -3.23 -30.07 17.25
C LYS A 70 -4.60 -30.11 16.60
N ARG A 71 -5.49 -29.15 16.91
CA ARG A 71 -6.80 -29.01 16.27
C ARG A 71 -6.67 -28.64 14.79
N GLU A 72 -5.83 -27.67 14.44
CA GLU A 72 -5.60 -27.28 13.05
C GLU A 72 -5.01 -28.42 12.22
N LEU A 73 -4.08 -29.19 12.77
CA LEU A 73 -3.54 -30.41 12.14
C LEU A 73 -4.62 -31.46 11.89
N ALA A 74 -5.51 -31.68 12.87
CA ALA A 74 -6.61 -32.64 12.69
C ALA A 74 -7.58 -32.20 11.59
N LEU A 75 -7.87 -30.90 11.48
CA LEU A 75 -8.65 -30.35 10.38
C LEU A 75 -7.92 -30.52 9.04
N LEU A 76 -6.62 -30.24 9.00
CA LEU A 76 -5.81 -30.38 7.81
C LEU A 76 -5.73 -31.84 7.33
N VAL A 77 -5.59 -32.82 8.23
CA VAL A 77 -5.61 -34.25 7.88
C VAL A 77 -7.01 -34.69 7.42
N LYS A 78 -8.07 -34.11 7.98
CA LYS A 78 -9.44 -34.36 7.50
C LYS A 78 -9.63 -33.86 6.06
N GLU A 79 -9.01 -32.73 5.72
CA GLU A 79 -9.00 -32.16 4.36
C GLU A 79 -8.07 -32.96 3.43
N PHE A 80 -6.91 -33.40 3.93
CA PHE A 80 -5.84 -34.08 3.19
C PHE A 80 -5.35 -35.33 3.94
N PRO A 81 -6.04 -36.49 3.80
CA PRO A 81 -5.76 -37.69 4.59
C PRO A 81 -4.32 -38.23 4.48
N GLU A 82 -3.62 -37.94 3.40
CA GLU A 82 -2.22 -38.35 3.22
C GLU A 82 -1.25 -37.74 4.25
N LEU A 83 -1.68 -36.73 5.01
CA LEU A 83 -0.89 -36.07 6.05
C LEU A 83 -0.95 -36.76 7.42
N GLU A 84 -1.64 -37.89 7.56
CA GLU A 84 -1.79 -38.60 8.85
C GLU A 84 -0.45 -39.00 9.50
N THR A 85 0.49 -39.50 8.69
CA THR A 85 1.84 -39.85 9.18
C THR A 85 2.60 -38.61 9.63
N PHE A 86 2.49 -37.53 8.86
CA PHE A 86 3.11 -36.24 9.18
C PHE A 86 2.57 -35.66 10.49
N GLN A 87 1.25 -35.69 10.69
CA GLN A 87 0.61 -35.26 11.93
C GLN A 87 1.17 -36.03 13.14
N THR A 88 1.27 -37.35 13.04
CA THR A 88 1.76 -38.19 14.14
C THR A 88 3.19 -37.84 14.53
N LEU A 89 4.08 -37.72 13.54
CA LEU A 89 5.48 -37.33 13.76
C LEU A 89 5.61 -35.92 14.33
N LEU A 90 4.87 -34.97 13.78
CA LEU A 90 4.92 -33.57 14.20
C LEU A 90 4.42 -33.40 15.64
N LEU A 91 3.32 -34.04 16.02
CA LEU A 91 2.81 -33.99 17.39
C LEU A 91 3.79 -34.61 18.39
N HIS A 92 4.46 -35.70 18.01
CA HIS A 92 5.50 -36.31 18.84
C HIS A 92 6.64 -35.31 19.11
N GLU A 93 7.16 -34.66 18.07
CA GLU A 93 8.25 -33.69 18.24
C GLU A 93 7.81 -32.42 18.97
N MET A 94 6.59 -31.93 18.70
CA MET A 94 6.05 -30.75 19.38
C MET A 94 5.89 -30.96 20.89
N SER A 95 5.55 -32.17 21.35
CA SER A 95 5.38 -32.43 22.78
C SER A 95 6.67 -32.18 23.57
N LYS A 96 7.83 -32.42 22.96
CA LYS A 96 9.16 -32.15 23.53
C LYS A 96 9.45 -30.65 23.74
N LEU A 97 8.74 -29.76 23.04
CA LEU A 97 8.85 -28.30 23.22
C LEU A 97 8.10 -27.79 24.47
N LEU A 98 7.17 -28.57 25.02
CA LEU A 98 6.45 -28.20 26.25
C LEU A 98 7.27 -28.51 27.49
N GLU A 99 8.04 -29.60 27.45
CA GLU A 99 8.89 -30.04 28.56
C GLU A 99 10.01 -29.04 28.84
N ARG A 100 10.28 -28.75 30.12
CA ARG A 100 11.43 -27.93 30.51
C ARG A 100 12.71 -28.71 30.23
N GLN A 101 13.55 -28.18 29.33
CA GLN A 101 14.82 -28.82 28.99
C GLN A 101 15.91 -28.34 29.96
N GLN A 102 16.80 -29.25 30.37
CA GLN A 102 17.95 -28.90 31.20
C GLN A 102 19.13 -28.37 30.38
N ASP A 103 19.19 -28.70 29.08
CA ASP A 103 20.24 -28.30 28.15
C ASP A 103 19.62 -27.56 26.94
N SER A 104 19.99 -26.30 26.77
CA SER A 104 19.51 -25.43 25.68
C SER A 104 19.82 -26.00 24.28
N LYS A 105 20.87 -26.82 24.14
CA LYS A 105 21.20 -27.50 22.88
C LYS A 105 20.19 -28.58 22.52
N ILE A 106 19.65 -29.29 23.51
CA ILE A 106 18.60 -30.30 23.28
C ILE A 106 17.35 -29.60 22.72
N LEU A 107 16.96 -28.48 23.32
CA LEU A 107 15.81 -27.71 22.84
C LEU A 107 16.02 -27.20 21.41
N LEU A 108 17.21 -26.67 21.09
CA LEU A 108 17.53 -26.22 19.74
C LEU A 108 17.47 -27.38 18.72
N ASN A 109 17.96 -28.56 19.09
CA ASN A 109 17.87 -29.75 18.24
C ASN A 109 16.40 -30.17 17.97
N ASN A 110 15.53 -30.09 18.97
CA ASN A 110 14.09 -30.37 18.79
C ASN A 110 13.43 -29.38 17.81
N VAL A 111 13.77 -28.09 17.90
CA VAL A 111 13.33 -27.06 16.95
C VAL A 111 13.78 -27.42 15.53
N PHE A 112 15.05 -27.81 15.35
CA PHE A 112 15.58 -28.23 14.05
C PHE A 112 14.88 -29.48 13.48
N GLN A 113 14.53 -30.45 14.33
CA GLN A 113 13.80 -31.65 13.92
C GLN A 113 12.39 -31.31 13.42
N ILE A 114 11.66 -30.49 14.17
CA ILE A 114 10.33 -30.00 13.76
C ILE A 114 10.42 -29.28 12.43
N PHE A 115 11.39 -28.38 12.30
CA PHE A 115 11.60 -27.64 11.06
C PHE A 115 11.92 -28.55 9.87
N SER A 116 12.77 -29.55 10.09
CA SER A 116 13.12 -30.54 9.06
C SER A 116 11.89 -31.29 8.59
N LEU A 117 11.00 -31.69 9.50
CA LEU A 117 9.70 -32.31 9.16
C LEU A 117 8.83 -31.36 8.33
N LEU A 118 8.71 -30.09 8.71
CA LEU A 118 7.96 -29.10 7.92
C LEU A 118 8.53 -28.95 6.51
N ASN A 119 9.85 -28.87 6.38
CA ASN A 119 10.51 -28.64 5.10
C ASN A 119 10.39 -29.84 4.13
N LEU A 120 10.16 -31.06 4.62
CA LEU A 120 9.85 -32.22 3.77
C LEU A 120 8.55 -32.04 2.98
N HIS A 121 7.61 -31.25 3.50
CA HIS A 121 6.31 -31.02 2.87
C HIS A 121 6.22 -29.64 2.21
N LEU A 122 6.73 -28.60 2.87
CA LEU A 122 6.63 -27.23 2.38
C LEU A 122 7.69 -26.89 1.32
N GLU A 123 8.89 -27.45 1.42
CA GLU A 123 10.06 -27.07 0.62
C GLU A 123 10.36 -25.56 0.72
N ALA A 124 10.16 -25.00 1.90
CA ALA A 124 10.26 -23.56 2.13
C ALA A 124 11.65 -23.06 2.52
N CYS A 125 12.62 -23.97 2.68
CA CYS A 125 14.01 -23.63 2.97
C CYS A 125 15.02 -24.34 2.06
N ALA A 126 16.09 -23.61 1.74
CA ALA A 126 17.22 -24.12 0.97
C ALA A 126 18.02 -25.18 1.76
N LYS A 127 18.43 -26.25 1.08
CA LYS A 127 19.16 -27.37 1.71
C LYS A 127 20.65 -27.07 1.94
N HIS A 128 21.31 -26.31 1.05
CA HIS A 128 22.76 -26.01 1.15
C HIS A 128 23.11 -24.70 0.42
N GLN A 129 23.23 -23.57 1.14
CA GLN A 129 23.70 -22.29 0.58
C GLN A 129 24.45 -21.43 1.61
N GLN A 130 25.05 -20.33 1.14
CA GLN A 130 25.67 -19.30 1.96
C GLN A 130 24.64 -18.71 2.94
N ASN A 131 24.87 -18.91 4.23
CA ASN A 131 23.96 -18.46 5.27
C ASN A 131 24.34 -17.04 5.73
N LEU A 132 23.43 -16.09 5.57
CA LEU A 132 23.58 -14.74 6.12
C LEU A 132 23.13 -14.67 7.59
N SER A 133 22.56 -15.76 8.12
CA SER A 133 22.15 -15.94 9.52
C SER A 133 22.84 -17.16 10.14
N LYS A 134 23.11 -17.14 11.44
CA LYS A 134 23.57 -18.31 12.21
C LYS A 134 22.89 -18.37 13.57
N LEU A 135 22.13 -19.43 13.82
CA LEU A 135 21.53 -19.74 15.11
C LEU A 135 22.47 -20.64 15.92
N TYR A 136 22.72 -20.31 17.20
CA TYR A 136 23.60 -21.09 18.07
C TYR A 136 23.28 -20.90 19.56
N VAL A 137 23.83 -21.80 20.37
CA VAL A 137 23.76 -21.76 21.84
C VAL A 137 25.16 -21.54 22.40
N GLN A 138 25.30 -20.61 23.33
CA GLN A 138 26.52 -20.37 24.10
C GLN A 138 26.14 -20.10 25.55
N GLU A 139 26.78 -20.78 26.51
CA GLU A 139 26.51 -20.61 27.96
C GLU A 139 25.01 -20.69 28.29
N ASP A 140 24.33 -21.71 27.74
CA ASP A 140 22.88 -21.96 27.87
C ASP A 140 21.96 -20.84 27.38
N SER A 141 22.50 -19.83 26.70
CA SER A 141 21.74 -18.74 26.07
C SER A 141 21.65 -18.93 24.56
N PHE A 142 20.53 -18.49 23.96
CA PHE A 142 20.31 -18.57 22.52
C PHE A 142 20.71 -17.28 21.81
N TYR A 143 21.38 -17.43 20.67
CA TYR A 143 21.88 -16.32 19.87
C TYR A 143 21.56 -16.55 18.40
N ILE A 144 21.20 -15.48 17.71
CA ILE A 144 21.11 -15.48 16.25
C ILE A 144 21.93 -14.34 15.69
N ARG A 145 22.97 -14.67 14.92
CA ARG A 145 23.86 -13.71 14.29
C ARG A 145 23.43 -13.47 12.84
N ILE A 146 23.34 -12.23 12.42
CA ILE A 146 23.09 -11.83 11.03
C ILE A 146 24.31 -11.11 10.48
N THR A 147 24.69 -11.42 9.23
CA THR A 147 25.81 -10.80 8.52
C THR A 147 25.42 -10.58 7.06
N LEU A 148 25.08 -9.34 6.71
CA LEU A 148 24.85 -8.88 5.33
C LEU A 148 26.16 -8.29 4.80
N GLU A 149 26.70 -8.82 3.71
CA GLU A 149 28.11 -8.72 3.31
C GLU A 149 28.86 -7.40 3.62
N ASP A 150 29.94 -7.54 4.39
CA ASP A 150 31.19 -6.79 4.21
C ASP A 150 32.34 -7.81 4.35
N LYS A 151 32.84 -8.34 3.22
CA LYS A 151 33.97 -9.31 3.15
C LYS A 151 35.29 -8.77 3.73
N HIS A 152 35.30 -7.53 4.21
CA HIS A 152 36.42 -6.86 4.85
C HIS A 152 36.24 -6.64 6.36
N SER A 153 35.15 -7.14 6.96
CA SER A 153 34.81 -6.93 8.38
C SER A 153 35.02 -8.15 9.29
N ASP A 154 35.86 -9.11 8.87
CA ASP A 154 36.25 -10.29 9.67
C ASP A 154 36.99 -9.95 11.00
N HIS A 155 37.09 -8.67 11.35
CA HIS A 155 37.81 -8.17 12.52
C HIS A 155 36.93 -7.41 13.53
N LEU A 156 35.63 -7.28 13.30
CA LEU A 156 34.72 -6.69 14.29
C LEU A 156 33.94 -7.79 14.99
N GLU A 157 34.10 -7.89 16.32
CA GLU A 157 33.21 -8.72 17.11
C GLU A 157 31.77 -8.28 16.87
N PRO A 158 30.86 -9.20 16.51
CA PRO A 158 29.47 -8.84 16.24
C PRO A 158 28.86 -8.23 17.50
N GLN A 159 28.29 -7.03 17.38
CA GLN A 159 27.65 -6.33 18.50
C GLN A 159 26.25 -6.90 18.76
N GLU A 160 25.82 -6.89 20.03
CA GLU A 160 24.42 -7.14 20.39
C GLU A 160 23.52 -6.05 19.81
N LEU A 161 22.49 -6.46 19.08
CA LEU A 161 21.53 -5.59 18.42
C LEU A 161 20.39 -5.25 19.37
N THR A 162 19.97 -3.99 19.38
CA THR A 162 18.65 -3.62 19.90
C THR A 162 17.55 -4.26 19.05
N ASN A 163 16.34 -4.40 19.60
CA ASN A 163 15.21 -5.01 18.86
C ASN A 163 14.89 -4.26 17.55
N SER A 164 14.93 -2.93 17.53
CA SER A 164 14.71 -2.15 16.31
C SER A 164 15.84 -2.32 15.29
N GLN A 165 17.11 -2.40 15.73
CA GLN A 165 18.23 -2.72 14.84
C GLN A 165 18.10 -4.13 14.26
N TYR A 166 17.66 -5.10 15.07
CA TYR A 166 17.38 -6.46 14.61
C TYR A 166 16.28 -6.49 13.54
N LEU A 167 15.14 -5.84 13.78
CA LEU A 167 14.08 -5.79 12.76
C LEU A 167 14.55 -5.11 11.46
N ASN A 168 15.32 -4.02 11.55
CA ASN A 168 15.89 -3.34 10.39
C ASN A 168 16.86 -4.23 9.59
N ILE A 169 17.71 -5.02 10.26
CA ILE A 169 18.63 -5.94 9.55
C ILE A 169 17.87 -7.13 8.96
N ILE A 170 16.79 -7.61 9.61
CA ILE A 170 15.93 -8.67 9.06
C ILE A 170 15.18 -8.21 7.82
N SER A 171 14.65 -6.98 7.78
CA SER A 171 14.03 -6.46 6.56
C SER A 171 15.01 -6.47 5.38
N LYS A 172 16.27 -6.07 5.61
CA LYS A 172 17.32 -6.13 4.59
C LYS A 172 17.69 -7.57 4.21
N LEU A 173 17.78 -8.48 5.19
CA LEU A 173 18.01 -9.91 4.95
C LEU A 173 16.95 -10.47 3.99
N ILE A 174 15.67 -10.17 4.23
CA ILE A 174 14.57 -10.59 3.36
C ILE A 174 14.73 -10.03 1.95
N THR A 175 15.07 -8.74 1.82
CA THR A 175 15.34 -8.10 0.53
C THR A 175 16.50 -8.79 -0.21
N GLU A 176 17.61 -9.11 0.46
CA GLU A 176 18.74 -9.81 -0.19
C GLU A 176 18.37 -11.23 -0.63
N ILE A 177 17.68 -12.01 0.22
CA ILE A 177 17.15 -13.34 -0.13
C ILE A 177 16.26 -13.27 -1.39
N ARG A 178 15.37 -12.28 -1.45
CA ARG A 178 14.49 -12.06 -2.60
C ARG A 178 15.25 -11.62 -3.86
N ARG A 179 16.27 -10.77 -3.73
CA ARG A 179 17.15 -10.34 -4.86
C ARG A 179 17.94 -11.49 -5.45
N GLU A 180 18.41 -12.40 -4.60
CA GLU A 180 19.08 -13.63 -5.00
C GLU A 180 18.10 -14.68 -5.56
N ASN A 181 16.78 -14.42 -5.52
CA ASN A 181 15.73 -15.31 -5.98
C ASN A 181 15.87 -16.73 -5.40
N ARG A 182 16.16 -16.81 -4.10
CA ARG A 182 16.37 -18.07 -3.38
C ARG A 182 15.42 -18.20 -2.21
N LEU A 183 15.31 -19.44 -1.72
CA LEU A 183 14.67 -19.71 -0.44
C LEU A 183 15.61 -19.34 0.73
N PRO A 184 15.06 -18.93 1.88
CA PRO A 184 15.85 -18.74 3.09
C PRO A 184 16.47 -20.07 3.55
N SER A 185 17.60 -20.02 4.25
CA SER A 185 18.06 -21.15 5.06
C SER A 185 17.20 -21.31 6.33
N PHE A 186 17.38 -22.41 7.06
CA PHE A 186 16.70 -22.62 8.35
C PHE A 186 16.95 -21.45 9.30
N ASP A 187 18.22 -21.07 9.49
CA ASP A 187 18.61 -20.00 10.41
C ASP A 187 18.03 -18.64 9.96
N GLU A 188 17.91 -18.39 8.65
CA GLU A 188 17.31 -17.16 8.13
C GLU A 188 15.79 -17.14 8.30
N ARG A 189 15.09 -18.26 8.04
CA ARG A 189 13.66 -18.38 8.31
C ARG A 189 13.38 -18.21 9.80
N PHE A 190 14.18 -18.84 10.66
CA PHE A 190 14.03 -18.70 12.11
C PHE A 190 14.27 -17.25 12.57
N ALA A 191 15.25 -16.55 11.97
CA ALA A 191 15.47 -15.13 12.23
C ALA A 191 14.24 -14.27 11.89
N ILE A 192 13.61 -14.53 10.75
CA ILE A 192 12.36 -13.86 10.36
C ILE A 192 11.24 -14.15 11.37
N ARG A 193 11.15 -15.36 11.91
CA ARG A 193 10.15 -15.72 12.94
C ARG A 193 10.41 -15.03 14.28
N LEU A 194 11.67 -14.87 14.69
CA LEU A 194 12.01 -14.06 15.87
C LEU A 194 11.63 -12.60 15.67
N ALA A 195 11.82 -12.04 14.47
CA ALA A 195 11.35 -10.70 14.14
C ALA A 195 9.83 -10.56 14.27
N TYR A 196 9.07 -11.57 13.86
CA TYR A 196 7.60 -11.57 14.04
C TYR A 196 7.20 -11.53 15.51
N VAL A 197 7.87 -12.28 16.38
CA VAL A 197 7.61 -12.24 17.83
C VAL A 197 7.94 -10.87 18.41
N LEU A 198 8.96 -10.18 17.92
CA LEU A 198 9.27 -8.81 18.36
C LEU A 198 8.20 -7.82 17.92
N LEU A 199 7.69 -7.93 16.69
CA LEU A 199 6.56 -7.11 16.20
C LEU A 199 5.31 -7.33 17.06
N GLU A 200 5.00 -8.58 17.41
CA GLU A 200 3.87 -8.94 18.29
C GLU A 200 4.03 -8.41 19.72
N LYS A 201 5.28 -8.20 20.18
CA LYS A 201 5.59 -7.54 21.46
C LYS A 201 5.54 -6.00 21.35
N GLY A 202 5.16 -5.44 20.21
CA GLY A 202 5.05 -4.00 19.98
C GLY A 202 6.37 -3.31 19.63
N HIS A 203 7.44 -4.05 19.35
CA HIS A 203 8.64 -3.44 18.79
C HIS A 203 8.40 -3.01 17.36
N ARG A 204 8.96 -1.87 16.99
CA ARG A 204 8.85 -1.29 15.65
C ARG A 204 10.22 -1.20 15.00
N PHE A 205 10.20 -1.20 13.68
CA PHE A 205 11.38 -1.00 12.86
C PHE A 205 11.25 0.31 12.08
N ASP A 206 12.38 0.90 11.76
CA ASP A 206 12.44 2.16 11.02
C ASP A 206 12.41 1.84 9.54
N GLY A 207 11.21 1.49 9.06
CA GLY A 207 10.98 1.05 7.69
C GLY A 207 11.17 2.21 6.71
N ALA A 208 11.87 1.95 5.60
CA ALA A 208 11.96 2.93 4.52
C ALA A 208 10.56 3.28 3.98
N ILE A 209 10.23 4.57 3.98
CA ILE A 209 9.02 5.09 3.36
C ILE A 209 9.30 5.25 1.87
N ILE A 210 8.52 4.54 1.05
CA ILE A 210 8.57 4.67 -0.42
C ILE A 210 7.35 5.49 -0.83
N PRO A 211 7.48 6.77 -1.16
CA PRO A 211 6.35 7.62 -1.50
C PRO A 211 5.65 7.14 -2.77
N TRP A 212 4.41 7.56 -2.96
CA TRP A 212 3.67 7.33 -4.22
C TRP A 212 4.35 7.97 -5.43
N GLY A 213 5.18 8.99 -5.22
CA GLY A 213 5.79 9.81 -6.28
C GLY A 213 4.80 10.80 -6.92
N ASN A 214 5.32 11.67 -7.79
CA ASN A 214 4.50 12.66 -8.49
C ASN A 214 3.86 12.06 -9.76
N SER A 215 2.55 12.24 -9.93
CA SER A 215 1.80 11.83 -11.14
C SER A 215 2.52 12.26 -12.43
N GLY A 216 2.60 11.36 -13.41
CA GLY A 216 3.29 11.55 -14.67
C GLY A 216 4.82 11.38 -14.62
N PHE A 217 5.46 11.63 -13.47
CA PHE A 217 6.92 11.63 -13.32
C PHE A 217 7.48 10.38 -12.65
N ARG A 218 6.74 9.28 -12.64
CA ARG A 218 7.17 8.01 -12.04
C ARG A 218 7.70 7.06 -13.11
N ASP A 219 8.40 6.02 -12.67
CA ASP A 219 8.77 4.91 -13.54
C ASP A 219 7.54 4.13 -14.04
N VAL A 220 6.48 4.09 -13.22
CA VAL A 220 5.17 3.51 -13.55
C VAL A 220 4.08 4.52 -13.21
N GLN A 221 3.22 4.85 -14.18
CA GLN A 221 2.13 5.79 -13.93
C GLN A 221 0.98 5.17 -13.15
N THR A 222 0.45 4.02 -13.60
CA THR A 222 -0.68 3.36 -12.93
C THR A 222 -0.20 2.19 -12.09
N TYR A 223 -0.09 2.36 -10.78
CA TYR A 223 0.27 1.28 -9.87
C TYR A 223 -0.86 0.25 -9.75
N ALA A 224 -0.49 -1.02 -9.81
CA ALA A 224 -1.37 -2.11 -9.43
C ALA A 224 -1.35 -2.26 -7.91
N SER A 225 -2.40 -1.83 -7.22
CA SER A 225 -2.55 -2.10 -5.78
C SER A 225 -3.05 -3.51 -5.58
N ILE A 226 -2.11 -4.43 -5.41
CA ILE A 226 -2.39 -5.84 -5.12
C ILE A 226 -2.93 -5.89 -3.70
N THR A 227 -4.16 -6.35 -3.56
CA THR A 227 -4.94 -6.23 -2.32
C THR A 227 -5.13 -7.57 -1.64
N ASP A 228 -4.71 -7.65 -0.37
CA ASP A 228 -4.84 -8.84 0.46
C ASP A 228 -4.94 -8.49 1.95
N PRO A 229 -5.61 -9.30 2.80
CA PRO A 229 -5.54 -9.11 4.26
C PRO A 229 -4.13 -9.34 4.85
N GLY A 230 -3.21 -9.93 4.08
CA GLY A 230 -1.77 -9.89 4.29
C GLY A 230 -1.06 -11.24 4.13
N ILE A 231 -1.74 -12.35 4.42
CA ILE A 231 -1.17 -13.71 4.24
C ILE A 231 -0.80 -13.98 2.77
N GLY A 232 -1.66 -13.56 1.83
CA GLY A 232 -1.38 -13.65 0.40
C GLY A 232 -0.19 -12.79 -0.02
N HIS A 233 0.08 -11.69 0.68
CA HIS A 233 1.31 -10.92 0.45
C HIS A 233 2.55 -11.69 0.91
N LEU A 234 2.55 -12.22 2.14
CA LEU A 234 3.68 -12.95 2.71
C LEU A 234 4.04 -14.20 1.90
N TYR A 235 3.04 -14.91 1.37
CA TYR A 235 3.25 -16.17 0.65
C TYR A 235 3.19 -16.05 -0.87
N GLY A 236 2.85 -14.88 -1.39
CA GLY A 236 2.73 -14.59 -2.82
C GLY A 236 3.46 -13.31 -3.21
N THR A 237 2.84 -12.15 -3.00
CA THR A 237 3.30 -10.85 -3.53
C THR A 237 4.76 -10.53 -3.23
N VAL A 238 5.22 -10.73 -1.99
CA VAL A 238 6.55 -10.28 -1.54
C VAL A 238 7.65 -11.32 -1.77
N LYS A 239 7.35 -12.44 -2.45
CA LYS A 239 8.35 -13.49 -2.73
C LYS A 239 9.29 -13.16 -3.89
N SER A 240 8.88 -12.25 -4.78
CA SER A 240 9.60 -11.95 -6.02
C SER A 240 9.71 -10.45 -6.23
N ASN A 241 10.92 -9.96 -6.52
CA ASN A 241 11.11 -8.54 -6.85
C ASN A 241 10.39 -8.15 -8.14
N LYS A 242 10.22 -9.08 -9.07
CA LYS A 242 9.47 -8.84 -10.31
C LYS A 242 8.03 -8.43 -10.00
N ASP A 243 7.43 -9.06 -9.00
CA ASP A 243 6.03 -8.84 -8.61
C ASP A 243 5.82 -7.57 -7.76
N LEU A 244 6.91 -6.90 -7.35
CA LEU A 244 6.87 -5.62 -6.62
C LEU A 244 7.03 -4.40 -7.55
N LYS A 245 7.47 -4.58 -8.79
CA LYS A 245 7.70 -3.46 -9.72
C LYS A 245 6.39 -2.85 -10.22
N GLY A 246 6.16 -1.57 -9.91
CA GLY A 246 4.91 -0.88 -10.25
C GLY A 246 3.70 -1.42 -9.49
N VAL A 247 3.94 -2.07 -8.35
CA VAL A 247 2.90 -2.59 -7.46
C VAL A 247 2.90 -1.80 -6.16
N ILE A 248 1.71 -1.60 -5.61
CA ILE A 248 1.53 -1.21 -4.21
C ILE A 248 1.02 -2.44 -3.48
N VAL A 249 1.65 -2.76 -2.35
CA VAL A 249 1.17 -3.82 -1.46
C VAL A 249 0.07 -3.23 -0.58
N HIS A 250 -1.19 -3.45 -0.96
CA HIS A 250 -2.36 -2.88 -0.31
C HIS A 250 -2.99 -3.87 0.68
N ILE A 251 -2.95 -3.52 1.96
CA ILE A 251 -3.40 -4.40 3.03
C ILE A 251 -4.82 -4.00 3.42
N GLU A 252 -5.79 -4.83 3.03
CA GLU A 252 -7.22 -4.61 3.23
C GLU A 252 -7.94 -5.96 3.29
N HIS A 253 -8.93 -6.09 4.17
CA HIS A 253 -9.71 -7.31 4.29
C HIS A 253 -10.99 -7.23 3.44
N LEU A 254 -11.14 -8.17 2.49
CA LEU A 254 -12.16 -8.13 1.43
C LEU A 254 -13.27 -9.18 1.54
N GLU A 255 -13.13 -10.18 2.41
CA GLU A 255 -14.10 -11.28 2.53
C GLU A 255 -15.40 -10.75 3.16
N ARG A 256 -16.56 -10.91 2.52
CA ARG A 256 -17.85 -10.42 3.06
C ARG A 256 -18.71 -11.50 3.71
N GLY A 257 -18.48 -12.77 3.36
CA GLY A 257 -19.34 -13.88 3.77
C GLY A 257 -20.70 -13.83 3.07
N SER A 258 -21.74 -14.33 3.74
CA SER A 258 -23.11 -14.39 3.21
C SER A 258 -23.84 -13.05 3.23
N ASP A 259 -23.46 -12.13 4.11
CA ASP A 259 -24.12 -10.82 4.26
C ASP A 259 -23.52 -9.80 3.28
N GLN A 260 -24.35 -9.34 2.34
CA GLN A 260 -23.93 -8.42 1.28
C GLN A 260 -24.42 -6.99 1.47
N ASP A 261 -25.27 -6.74 2.47
CA ASP A 261 -25.77 -5.40 2.79
C ASP A 261 -24.67 -4.57 3.48
N ARG A 262 -24.29 -3.46 2.83
CA ARG A 262 -23.24 -2.53 3.29
C ARG A 262 -23.58 -1.81 4.60
N GLU A 263 -24.86 -1.72 4.94
CA GLU A 263 -25.28 -1.15 6.22
C GLU A 263 -25.11 -2.14 7.37
N LEU A 264 -25.13 -3.44 7.09
CA LEU A 264 -24.90 -4.50 8.08
C LEU A 264 -23.42 -4.88 8.18
N VAL A 265 -22.73 -5.02 7.05
CA VAL A 265 -21.32 -5.42 6.97
C VAL A 265 -20.58 -4.50 6.03
N GLU A 266 -19.55 -3.83 6.57
CA GLU A 266 -18.70 -2.99 5.75
C GLU A 266 -17.98 -3.84 4.67
N PRO A 267 -18.01 -3.41 3.39
CA PRO A 267 -17.31 -4.06 2.28
C PRO A 267 -15.85 -4.41 2.48
N TYR A 268 -15.18 -3.57 3.25
CA TYR A 268 -13.76 -3.52 3.47
C TYR A 268 -13.56 -3.46 4.97
N ARG A 269 -12.60 -4.22 5.49
CA ARG A 269 -12.32 -4.25 6.93
C ARG A 269 -10.84 -4.02 7.21
N ILE A 270 -10.61 -3.50 8.40
CA ILE A 270 -9.28 -3.16 8.90
C ILE A 270 -8.50 -4.46 9.09
N PRO A 271 -7.34 -4.64 8.44
CA PRO A 271 -6.49 -5.81 8.66
C PRO A 271 -5.84 -5.77 10.04
N ASN A 272 -5.33 -6.92 10.49
CA ASN A 272 -4.59 -7.00 11.76
C ASN A 272 -3.27 -6.22 11.67
N PHE A 273 -3.03 -5.29 12.60
CA PHE A 273 -1.81 -4.48 12.67
C PHE A 273 -0.53 -5.32 12.74
N HIS A 274 -0.57 -6.47 13.41
CA HIS A 274 0.58 -7.39 13.44
C HIS A 274 0.91 -7.89 12.03
N ILE A 275 -0.10 -8.15 11.20
CA ILE A 275 0.10 -8.58 9.81
C ILE A 275 0.61 -7.42 8.96
N ILE A 276 0.14 -6.19 9.18
CA ILE A 276 0.68 -4.99 8.51
C ILE A 276 2.19 -4.89 8.72
N GLY A 277 2.64 -4.99 9.98
CA GLY A 277 4.06 -4.95 10.31
C GLY A 277 4.87 -6.08 9.67
N LYS A 278 4.34 -7.31 9.66
CA LYS A 278 4.97 -8.46 8.98
C LYS A 278 5.10 -8.23 7.47
N VAL A 279 4.03 -7.78 6.82
CA VAL A 279 4.05 -7.49 5.37
C VAL A 279 5.06 -6.38 5.07
N LYS A 280 5.04 -5.27 5.82
CA LYS A 280 5.97 -4.17 5.59
C LYS A 280 7.43 -4.57 5.84
N LEU A 281 7.69 -5.43 6.83
CA LEU A 281 9.03 -6.00 7.07
C LEU A 281 9.57 -6.71 5.82
N HIS A 282 8.69 -7.45 5.13
CA HIS A 282 9.03 -8.17 3.90
C HIS A 282 9.13 -7.27 2.68
N VAL A 283 8.22 -6.30 2.52
CA VAL A 283 8.29 -5.34 1.40
C VAL A 283 9.59 -4.53 1.46
N GLY A 284 10.00 -4.13 2.66
CA GLY A 284 11.19 -3.31 2.86
C GLY A 284 11.08 -1.99 2.08
N SER A 285 12.08 -1.72 1.24
CA SER A 285 12.16 -0.53 0.39
C SER A 285 11.83 -0.78 -1.08
N ASP A 286 11.40 -1.99 -1.45
CA ASP A 286 11.28 -2.38 -2.87
C ASP A 286 9.93 -1.97 -3.48
N ALA A 287 8.91 -1.64 -2.67
CA ALA A 287 7.63 -1.11 -3.12
C ALA A 287 6.95 -0.23 -2.06
N PRO A 288 6.06 0.70 -2.46
CA PRO A 288 5.11 1.35 -1.55
C PRO A 288 4.13 0.35 -0.92
N SER A 289 3.65 0.67 0.27
CA SER A 289 2.65 -0.13 1.00
C SER A 289 1.53 0.76 1.51
N SER A 290 0.30 0.28 1.43
CA SER A 290 -0.88 1.04 1.86
C SER A 290 -1.81 0.15 2.68
N SER A 291 -2.67 0.76 3.50
CA SER A 291 -3.68 -0.01 4.25
C SER A 291 -5.00 0.73 4.36
N TYR A 292 -6.08 -0.05 4.35
CA TYR A 292 -7.42 0.45 4.68
C TYR A 292 -7.59 0.56 6.20
N VAL A 293 -8.01 1.74 6.66
CA VAL A 293 -8.15 2.06 8.08
C VAL A 293 -9.61 2.07 8.54
N GLY A 294 -10.55 1.93 7.62
CA GLY A 294 -11.97 1.79 7.94
C GLY A 294 -12.82 3.01 7.58
N ARG A 295 -14.12 2.83 7.77
CA ARG A 295 -15.13 3.88 7.73
C ARG A 295 -15.28 4.57 9.10
N PRO A 296 -15.49 5.89 9.14
CA PRO A 296 -15.85 6.62 10.36
C PRO A 296 -17.06 6.00 11.07
N VAL A 297 -16.92 5.82 12.38
CA VAL A 297 -17.99 5.33 13.25
C VAL A 297 -18.49 6.49 14.09
N PHE A 298 -19.77 6.81 13.96
CA PHE A 298 -20.47 7.81 14.76
C PHE A 298 -21.49 7.12 15.66
N GLU A 299 -21.55 7.50 16.94
CA GLU A 299 -22.48 6.91 17.93
C GLU A 299 -23.90 7.46 17.78
N SER A 300 -23.99 8.71 17.31
CA SER A 300 -25.24 9.38 16.92
C SER A 300 -24.94 10.24 15.69
N ASP A 301 -24.85 11.55 15.85
CA ASP A 301 -24.51 12.49 14.78
C ASP A 301 -23.00 12.78 14.74
N PHE A 302 -22.57 13.47 13.68
CA PHE A 302 -21.18 13.86 13.46
C PHE A 302 -20.60 14.64 14.65
N LYS A 303 -21.21 15.79 15.01
CA LYS A 303 -20.70 16.70 16.05
C LYS A 303 -20.42 16.04 17.41
N PRO A 304 -21.34 15.29 18.03
CA PRO A 304 -21.07 14.65 19.32
C PRO A 304 -20.05 13.52 19.21
N SER A 305 -19.96 12.85 18.05
CA SER A 305 -19.11 11.67 17.87
C SER A 305 -17.67 12.00 17.42
N VAL A 306 -17.48 13.15 16.75
CA VAL A 306 -16.27 13.46 15.97
C VAL A 306 -14.97 13.33 16.78
N VAL A 307 -14.96 13.75 18.05
CA VAL A 307 -13.75 13.70 18.88
C VAL A 307 -13.24 12.26 19.04
N LYS A 308 -14.14 11.33 19.39
CA LYS A 308 -13.79 9.92 19.56
C LYS A 308 -13.40 9.29 18.23
N THR A 309 -14.14 9.56 17.16
CA THR A 309 -13.88 9.04 15.82
C THR A 309 -12.51 9.49 15.30
N ILE A 310 -12.22 10.79 15.37
CA ILE A 310 -10.94 11.37 14.94
C ILE A 310 -9.79 10.79 15.74
N HIS A 311 -9.84 10.81 17.08
CA HIS A 311 -8.72 10.31 17.87
C HIS A 311 -8.45 8.81 17.66
N THR A 312 -9.50 8.01 17.44
CA THR A 312 -9.36 6.58 17.18
C THR A 312 -8.71 6.32 15.82
N LEU A 313 -9.25 6.92 14.76
CA LEU A 313 -8.73 6.75 13.41
C LEU A 313 -7.35 7.39 13.24
N ALA A 314 -7.11 8.56 13.84
CA ALA A 314 -5.81 9.23 13.78
C ALA A 314 -4.74 8.42 14.51
N ALA A 315 -5.04 7.80 15.65
CA ALA A 315 -4.13 6.90 16.34
C ALA A 315 -3.81 5.66 15.48
N ALA A 316 -4.82 5.08 14.83
CA ALA A 316 -4.65 3.95 13.91
C ALA A 316 -3.75 4.32 12.71
N CYS A 317 -4.04 5.41 12.00
CA CYS A 317 -3.22 5.90 10.89
C CYS A 317 -1.78 6.21 11.35
N SER A 318 -1.62 6.89 12.49
CA SER A 318 -0.31 7.22 13.05
C SER A 318 0.51 5.95 13.32
N ALA A 319 -0.11 4.94 13.90
CA ALA A 319 0.56 3.66 14.15
C ALA A 319 0.95 2.95 12.85
N ILE A 320 0.11 2.99 11.81
CA ILE A 320 0.43 2.42 10.49
C ILE A 320 1.57 3.18 9.82
N PHE A 321 1.55 4.51 9.85
CA PHE A 321 2.61 5.35 9.28
C PHE A 321 3.94 5.19 10.00
N MET A 322 3.93 5.01 11.33
CA MET A 322 5.14 4.71 12.12
C MET A 322 5.77 3.35 11.75
N ASP A 323 5.02 2.43 11.15
CA ASP A 323 5.55 1.17 10.62
C ASP A 323 6.13 1.33 9.19
N GLY A 324 6.12 2.55 8.64
CA GLY A 324 6.72 2.91 7.37
C GLY A 324 5.81 2.73 6.15
N LEU A 325 4.50 2.59 6.35
CA LEU A 325 3.55 2.57 5.24
C LEU A 325 3.47 3.94 4.57
N THR A 326 3.15 3.91 3.28
CA THR A 326 3.06 5.10 2.44
C THR A 326 1.66 5.71 2.48
N GLU A 327 0.61 4.92 2.69
CA GLU A 327 -0.77 5.43 2.64
C GLU A 327 -1.67 4.80 3.69
N CYS A 328 -2.56 5.63 4.24
CA CYS A 328 -3.75 5.21 4.96
C CYS A 328 -5.01 5.63 4.20
N LYS A 329 -5.85 4.66 3.81
CA LYS A 329 -7.11 4.86 3.09
C LYS A 329 -8.28 4.82 4.05
N LEU A 330 -9.13 5.84 4.01
CA LEU A 330 -10.37 5.94 4.81
C LEU A 330 -11.57 6.11 3.89
N ALA A 331 -12.67 5.42 4.20
CA ALA A 331 -13.94 5.71 3.52
C ALA A 331 -14.54 7.02 4.05
N ILE A 332 -15.01 7.87 3.15
CA ILE A 332 -15.72 9.11 3.49
C ILE A 332 -17.21 8.87 3.24
N GLU A 333 -17.90 8.43 4.29
CA GLU A 333 -19.32 8.09 4.27
C GLU A 333 -20.02 8.60 5.53
N ARG A 334 -21.36 8.69 5.49
CA ARG A 334 -22.22 9.08 6.62
C ARG A 334 -21.96 10.49 7.15
N MET A 335 -21.61 11.40 6.24
CA MET A 335 -21.35 12.81 6.51
C MET A 335 -21.94 13.65 5.38
N SER A 336 -22.35 14.88 5.68
CA SER A 336 -22.54 15.90 4.64
C SER A 336 -21.18 16.35 4.06
N THR A 337 -21.21 17.14 2.99
CA THR A 337 -20.00 17.73 2.38
C THR A 337 -19.21 18.56 3.40
N THR A 338 -19.87 19.44 4.15
CA THR A 338 -19.21 20.28 5.17
C THR A 338 -18.60 19.44 6.28
N GLU A 339 -19.30 18.40 6.73
CA GLU A 339 -18.82 17.49 7.77
C GLU A 339 -17.62 16.66 7.28
N ALA A 340 -17.64 16.18 6.02
CA ALA A 340 -16.53 15.45 5.43
C ALA A 340 -15.25 16.31 5.31
N ILE A 341 -15.39 17.57 4.88
CA ILE A 341 -14.27 18.54 4.85
C ILE A 341 -13.72 18.75 6.27
N GLN A 342 -14.59 18.96 7.25
CA GLN A 342 -14.19 19.17 8.64
C GLN A 342 -13.50 17.93 9.22
N PHE A 343 -14.03 16.74 8.95
CA PHE A 343 -13.44 15.46 9.34
C PHE A 343 -12.01 15.32 8.79
N MET A 344 -11.81 15.58 7.50
CA MET A 344 -10.51 15.45 6.87
C MET A 344 -9.49 16.47 7.42
N LYS A 345 -9.92 17.73 7.66
CA LYS A 345 -9.06 18.73 8.32
C LYS A 345 -8.62 18.27 9.71
N TYR A 346 -9.53 17.69 10.49
CA TYR A 346 -9.20 17.14 11.80
C TYR A 346 -8.26 15.94 11.71
N MET A 347 -8.47 15.02 10.78
CA MET A 347 -7.56 13.91 10.55
C MET A 347 -6.17 14.40 10.16
N ALA A 348 -6.05 15.31 9.19
CA ALA A 348 -4.78 15.88 8.76
C ALA A 348 -4.00 16.54 9.91
N GLY A 349 -4.71 17.22 10.83
CA GLY A 349 -4.10 17.87 12.00
C GLY A 349 -3.76 16.94 13.17
N ASN A 350 -4.34 15.73 13.24
CA ASN A 350 -4.17 14.81 14.37
C ASN A 350 -3.32 13.56 14.05
N VAL A 351 -3.14 13.23 12.78
CA VAL A 351 -2.31 12.09 12.36
C VAL A 351 -0.83 12.45 12.43
N ARG A 352 -0.03 11.61 13.10
CA ARG A 352 1.42 11.70 13.12
C ARG A 352 2.00 10.97 11.91
N ARG A 353 2.56 11.72 10.97
CA ARG A 353 3.18 11.22 9.73
C ARG A 353 4.20 12.22 9.21
N ASP A 354 4.99 11.81 8.23
CA ASP A 354 5.60 12.74 7.29
C ASP A 354 4.54 13.12 6.23
N PRO A 355 4.04 14.38 6.23
CA PRO A 355 2.95 14.80 5.35
C PRO A 355 3.36 14.88 3.87
N HIS A 356 4.66 14.79 3.55
CA HIS A 356 5.15 14.97 2.18
C HIS A 356 5.57 13.67 1.50
N SER A 357 5.72 12.58 2.27
CA SER A 357 6.05 11.25 1.74
C SER A 357 4.99 10.18 2.03
N GLN A 358 4.15 10.41 3.04
CA GLN A 358 3.04 9.53 3.39
C GLN A 358 1.72 10.23 3.03
N ALA A 359 0.69 9.51 2.60
CA ALA A 359 -0.54 10.07 2.04
C ALA A 359 -1.78 9.63 2.85
N LEU A 360 -2.66 10.58 3.17
CA LEU A 360 -4.02 10.31 3.61
C LEU A 360 -4.93 10.24 2.38
N ALA A 361 -5.65 9.13 2.23
CA ALA A 361 -6.52 8.87 1.09
C ALA A 361 -7.99 8.79 1.49
N ALA A 362 -8.82 9.51 0.75
CA ALA A 362 -10.27 9.57 0.93
C ALA A 362 -10.97 8.75 -0.14
N ALA A 363 -11.71 7.73 0.27
CA ALA A 363 -12.49 6.87 -0.61
C ALA A 363 -13.97 7.26 -0.60
N PHE A 364 -14.47 7.66 -1.77
CA PHE A 364 -15.87 7.95 -2.02
C PHE A 364 -16.49 6.82 -2.83
N ASN A 365 -17.57 6.26 -2.32
CA ASN A 365 -18.35 5.30 -3.08
C ASN A 365 -19.28 6.05 -4.04
N ILE A 366 -19.09 5.90 -5.35
CA ILE A 366 -19.86 6.62 -6.37
C ILE A 366 -21.34 6.22 -6.42
N ASN A 367 -21.74 5.15 -5.73
CA ASN A 367 -23.14 4.72 -5.58
C ASN A 367 -23.77 5.22 -4.27
N THR A 368 -23.07 6.02 -3.48
CA THR A 368 -23.57 6.53 -2.19
C THR A 368 -23.81 8.04 -2.32
N PRO A 369 -25.08 8.50 -2.22
CA PRO A 369 -25.39 9.92 -2.30
C PRO A 369 -24.64 10.76 -1.26
N ILE A 370 -24.30 12.00 -1.64
CA ILE A 370 -23.65 12.98 -0.76
C ILE A 370 -24.56 14.19 -0.63
N LEU A 371 -24.82 14.63 0.60
CA LEU A 371 -25.58 15.85 0.87
C LEU A 371 -24.63 17.04 0.84
N ASP A 372 -24.70 17.87 -0.21
CA ASP A 372 -23.95 19.11 -0.32
C ASP A 372 -24.68 20.27 0.36
N ASP A 373 -24.16 20.65 1.52
CA ASP A 373 -24.69 21.66 2.43
C ASP A 373 -23.77 22.90 2.55
N ARG A 374 -22.80 23.05 1.63
CA ARG A 374 -21.90 24.21 1.60
C ARG A 374 -22.67 25.51 1.36
N GLU A 375 -22.18 26.61 1.91
CA GLU A 375 -22.83 27.93 1.79
C GLU A 375 -23.10 28.35 0.33
N GLN A 376 -22.19 28.01 -0.59
CA GLN A 376 -22.37 28.30 -2.02
C GLN A 376 -23.57 27.53 -2.57
N THR A 377 -23.65 26.23 -2.32
CA THR A 377 -24.75 25.36 -2.74
C THR A 377 -26.08 25.83 -2.16
N LEU A 378 -26.12 26.21 -0.88
CA LEU A 378 -27.31 26.79 -0.25
C LEU A 378 -27.76 28.07 -0.96
N LYS A 379 -26.83 28.98 -1.30
CA LYS A 379 -27.15 30.22 -2.03
C LYS A 379 -27.70 29.94 -3.42
N GLU A 380 -27.13 28.98 -4.13
CA GLU A 380 -27.57 28.58 -5.48
C GLU A 380 -28.90 27.79 -5.46
N ASN A 381 -29.23 27.15 -4.34
CA ASN A 381 -30.39 26.28 -4.18
C ASN A 381 -31.43 26.81 -3.17
N ASN A 382 -31.68 28.12 -3.16
CA ASN A 382 -32.73 28.78 -2.36
C ASN A 382 -32.69 28.51 -0.84
N GLY A 383 -31.50 28.33 -0.28
CA GLY A 383 -31.27 28.07 1.14
C GLY A 383 -31.31 26.61 1.55
N GLU A 384 -31.50 25.68 0.61
CA GLU A 384 -31.62 24.24 0.89
C GLU A 384 -30.39 23.45 0.41
N PRO A 385 -29.97 22.40 1.13
CA PRO A 385 -28.87 21.55 0.68
C PRO A 385 -29.28 20.72 -0.55
N ARG A 386 -28.29 20.33 -1.36
CA ARG A 386 -28.50 19.50 -2.56
C ARG A 386 -28.03 18.07 -2.29
N LEU A 387 -28.92 17.09 -2.48
CA LEU A 387 -28.52 15.68 -2.48
C LEU A 387 -27.95 15.31 -3.85
N VAL A 388 -26.65 15.06 -3.93
CA VAL A 388 -25.96 14.65 -5.15
C VAL A 388 -26.05 13.13 -5.28
N THR A 389 -26.70 12.66 -6.33
CA THR A 389 -26.95 11.22 -6.59
C THR A 389 -26.32 10.71 -7.88
N ASP A 390 -25.95 11.61 -8.80
CA ASP A 390 -25.28 11.22 -10.03
C ASP A 390 -23.84 10.77 -9.73
N ARG A 391 -23.41 9.67 -10.35
CA ARG A 391 -22.11 9.03 -10.04
C ARG A 391 -20.93 9.91 -10.42
N PHE A 392 -21.01 10.60 -11.56
CA PHE A 392 -19.95 11.46 -12.04
C PHE A 392 -19.90 12.74 -11.20
N GLU A 393 -21.05 13.32 -10.86
CA GLU A 393 -21.13 14.47 -9.94
C GLU A 393 -20.59 14.13 -8.55
N ILE A 394 -20.89 12.94 -8.00
CA ILE A 394 -20.28 12.46 -6.74
C ILE A 394 -18.75 12.38 -6.88
N GLY A 395 -18.27 11.87 -8.01
CA GLY A 395 -16.83 11.79 -8.29
C GLY A 395 -16.15 13.16 -8.31
N MET A 396 -16.76 14.15 -8.97
CA MET A 396 -16.28 15.53 -9.04
C MET A 396 -16.32 16.22 -7.67
N LEU A 397 -17.43 16.07 -6.94
CA LEU A 397 -17.58 16.60 -5.59
C LEU A 397 -16.52 16.01 -4.64
N GLY A 398 -16.18 14.72 -4.80
CA GLY A 398 -15.10 14.10 -4.04
C GLY A 398 -13.74 14.80 -4.21
N ILE A 399 -13.42 15.30 -5.41
CA ILE A 399 -12.18 16.07 -5.67
C ILE A 399 -12.18 17.36 -4.84
N GLU A 400 -13.29 18.11 -4.88
CA GLU A 400 -13.46 19.35 -4.13
C GLU A 400 -13.33 19.12 -2.62
N ILE A 401 -14.03 18.11 -2.09
CA ILE A 401 -14.00 17.78 -0.66
C ILE A 401 -12.58 17.39 -0.22
N VAL A 402 -11.84 16.60 -1.02
CA VAL A 402 -10.46 16.19 -0.68
C VAL A 402 -9.52 17.38 -0.65
N LYS A 403 -9.58 18.23 -1.68
CA LYS A 403 -8.77 19.45 -1.77
C LYS A 403 -9.04 20.37 -0.58
N GLU A 404 -10.31 20.65 -0.29
CA GLU A 404 -10.69 21.50 0.84
C GLU A 404 -10.37 20.86 2.19
N GLY A 405 -10.45 19.54 2.28
CA GLY A 405 -10.17 18.73 3.47
C GLY A 405 -8.69 18.57 3.79
N GLY A 406 -7.79 18.85 2.84
CA GLY A 406 -6.34 18.72 3.01
C GLY A 406 -5.85 17.27 2.99
N PHE A 407 -6.54 16.38 2.27
CA PHE A 407 -6.06 15.02 2.00
C PHE A 407 -5.28 14.99 0.68
N ASP A 408 -4.44 13.95 0.52
CA ASP A 408 -3.46 13.89 -0.57
C ASP A 408 -3.99 13.10 -1.79
N LYS A 409 -4.99 12.26 -1.56
CA LYS A 409 -5.46 11.27 -2.54
C LYS A 409 -6.98 11.14 -2.53
N VAL A 410 -7.58 11.16 -3.71
CA VAL A 410 -8.99 10.84 -3.96
C VAL A 410 -9.10 9.43 -4.53
N THR A 411 -10.04 8.65 -3.98
CA THR A 411 -10.35 7.29 -4.41
C THR A 411 -11.83 7.22 -4.79
N TRP A 412 -12.11 6.76 -6.01
CA TRP A 412 -13.48 6.47 -6.46
C TRP A 412 -13.73 4.97 -6.40
N ASP A 413 -14.64 4.57 -5.51
CA ASP A 413 -15.00 3.18 -5.27
C ASP A 413 -16.36 2.83 -5.87
N GLY A 414 -16.43 1.71 -6.58
CA GLY A 414 -17.66 1.23 -7.23
C GLY A 414 -18.45 0.18 -6.46
N THR A 415 -18.19 -0.03 -5.16
CA THR A 415 -18.83 -1.11 -4.41
C THR A 415 -20.36 -0.97 -4.33
N ALA A 416 -21.07 -2.09 -4.44
CA ALA A 416 -22.52 -2.19 -4.27
C ALA A 416 -22.89 -3.29 -3.26
N ASN A 417 -24.20 -3.44 -2.98
CA ASN A 417 -24.79 -4.54 -2.18
C ASN A 417 -24.79 -5.89 -2.91
N THR A 418 -23.88 -6.07 -3.87
CA THR A 418 -23.65 -7.30 -4.62
C THR A 418 -22.18 -7.69 -4.56
N TYR A 419 -21.93 -8.98 -4.35
CA TYR A 419 -20.59 -9.55 -4.33
C TYR A 419 -20.46 -10.68 -5.35
N PRO A 420 -19.51 -10.61 -6.30
CA PRO A 420 -18.53 -9.53 -6.52
C PRO A 420 -19.18 -8.27 -7.11
N SER A 421 -18.64 -7.10 -6.77
CA SER A 421 -19.16 -5.82 -7.26
C SER A 421 -18.85 -5.58 -8.74
N LYS A 422 -19.73 -4.85 -9.43
CA LYS A 422 -19.50 -4.36 -10.80
C LYS A 422 -18.28 -3.44 -10.81
N CYS A 423 -17.48 -3.47 -11.88
CA CYS A 423 -16.28 -2.64 -11.94
C CYS A 423 -16.65 -1.15 -12.01
N VAL A 424 -15.91 -0.29 -11.31
CA VAL A 424 -16.17 1.17 -11.29
C VAL A 424 -16.11 1.80 -12.69
N ILE A 425 -15.20 1.35 -13.55
CA ILE A 425 -15.10 1.84 -14.94
C ILE A 425 -16.19 1.27 -15.89
N GLU A 426 -17.02 0.34 -15.41
CA GLU A 426 -18.25 -0.06 -16.12
C GLU A 426 -19.47 0.74 -15.60
N GLN A 427 -19.29 1.57 -14.56
CA GLN A 427 -20.30 2.41 -13.94
C GLN A 427 -20.16 3.89 -14.31
N LEU A 428 -18.96 4.30 -14.71
CA LEU A 428 -18.61 5.57 -15.35
C LEU A 428 -18.17 5.31 -16.79
N SER A 429 -18.45 6.22 -17.71
CA SER A 429 -17.89 6.19 -19.05
C SER A 429 -16.38 6.47 -19.04
N PHE A 430 -15.69 6.16 -20.14
CA PHE A 430 -14.28 6.50 -20.30
C PHE A 430 -14.03 8.01 -20.19
N SER A 431 -14.87 8.82 -20.85
CA SER A 431 -14.79 10.29 -20.81
C SER A 431 -14.91 10.84 -19.39
N GLU A 432 -15.89 10.34 -18.61
CA GLU A 432 -16.07 10.72 -17.20
C GLU A 432 -14.86 10.29 -16.36
N SER A 433 -14.39 9.05 -16.52
CA SER A 433 -13.25 8.53 -15.77
C SER A 433 -11.95 9.31 -16.05
N LEU A 434 -11.68 9.63 -17.32
CA LEU A 434 -10.56 10.47 -17.72
C LEU A 434 -10.70 11.89 -17.16
N THR A 435 -11.90 12.47 -17.21
CA THR A 435 -12.17 13.81 -16.70
C THR A 435 -11.92 13.89 -15.19
N LEU A 436 -12.36 12.89 -14.41
CA LEU A 436 -12.08 12.81 -12.98
C LEU A 436 -10.57 12.79 -12.69
N VAL A 437 -9.81 11.97 -13.42
CA VAL A 437 -8.35 11.88 -13.22
C VAL A 437 -7.67 13.19 -13.57
N HIS A 438 -7.98 13.75 -14.75
CA HIS A 438 -7.44 15.02 -15.22
C HIS A 438 -7.68 16.12 -14.18
N LYS A 439 -8.94 16.35 -13.79
CA LYS A 439 -9.33 17.40 -12.82
C LYS A 439 -8.68 17.20 -11.45
N ALA A 440 -8.53 15.98 -10.98
CA ALA A 440 -7.83 15.71 -9.72
C ALA A 440 -6.32 15.97 -9.82
N HIS A 441 -5.68 15.65 -10.96
CA HIS A 441 -4.27 15.95 -11.20
C HIS A 441 -3.99 17.45 -11.30
N GLU A 442 -4.92 18.24 -11.87
CA GLU A 442 -4.82 19.71 -11.87
C GLU A 442 -4.76 20.31 -10.47
N GLU A 443 -5.39 19.61 -9.52
CA GLU A 443 -5.41 19.97 -8.09
C GLU A 443 -4.27 19.30 -7.30
N GLY A 444 -3.37 18.61 -8.00
CA GLY A 444 -2.20 17.96 -7.42
C GLY A 444 -2.49 16.66 -6.66
N LEU A 445 -3.74 16.19 -6.66
CA LEU A 445 -4.18 15.01 -5.93
C LEU A 445 -3.69 13.73 -6.61
N ILE A 446 -3.42 12.71 -5.80
CA ILE A 446 -3.25 11.34 -6.28
C ILE A 446 -4.65 10.75 -6.53
N THR A 447 -4.78 9.95 -7.58
CA THR A 447 -6.04 9.40 -8.06
C THR A 447 -6.06 7.88 -7.98
N TYR A 448 -7.23 7.32 -7.70
CA TYR A 448 -7.36 5.88 -7.55
C TYR A 448 -8.75 5.37 -7.83
N PHE A 449 -8.83 4.25 -8.53
CA PHE A 449 -10.09 3.55 -8.78
C PHE A 449 -10.11 2.19 -8.08
N SER A 450 -11.22 1.83 -7.44
CA SER A 450 -11.42 0.50 -6.85
C SER A 450 -12.81 -0.08 -7.09
N ALA A 451 -12.95 -1.36 -6.71
CA ALA A 451 -14.08 -2.25 -6.90
C ALA A 451 -14.19 -2.90 -8.29
N GLY A 452 -14.32 -4.24 -8.27
CA GLY A 452 -14.74 -5.07 -9.41
C GLY A 452 -13.74 -5.22 -10.56
N PHE A 453 -12.50 -4.78 -10.42
CA PHE A 453 -11.49 -4.90 -11.48
C PHE A 453 -11.18 -6.36 -11.83
N ARG A 454 -11.02 -6.61 -13.13
CA ARG A 454 -10.65 -7.90 -13.74
C ARG A 454 -9.67 -7.60 -14.87
N PHE A 455 -8.98 -8.62 -15.41
CA PHE A 455 -8.01 -8.45 -16.49
C PHE A 455 -8.50 -7.60 -17.67
N LYS A 456 -9.75 -7.84 -18.13
CA LYS A 456 -10.35 -7.12 -19.26
C LYS A 456 -10.54 -5.62 -19.02
N HIS A 457 -10.56 -5.17 -17.77
CA HIS A 457 -10.78 -3.77 -17.38
C HIS A 457 -9.47 -2.97 -17.34
N LEU A 458 -8.33 -3.63 -17.18
CA LEU A 458 -7.04 -2.96 -16.91
C LEU A 458 -6.64 -1.99 -18.03
N PRO A 459 -6.73 -2.31 -19.33
CA PRO A 459 -6.31 -1.37 -20.37
C PRO A 459 -7.11 -0.06 -20.32
N GLN A 460 -8.43 -0.15 -20.16
CA GLN A 460 -9.32 1.02 -20.16
C GLN A 460 -9.00 2.00 -19.04
N VAL A 461 -8.73 1.50 -17.83
CA VAL A 461 -8.38 2.37 -16.69
C VAL A 461 -6.97 2.94 -16.83
N ILE A 462 -6.03 2.24 -17.44
CA ILE A 462 -4.67 2.75 -17.70
C ILE A 462 -4.71 3.93 -18.68
N TYR A 463 -5.59 3.87 -19.69
CA TYR A 463 -5.78 4.96 -20.65
C TYR A 463 -6.36 6.24 -20.03
N THR A 464 -6.81 6.20 -18.77
CA THR A 464 -7.23 7.41 -18.03
C THR A 464 -6.05 8.15 -17.40
N GLY A 465 -4.88 7.51 -17.28
CA GLY A 465 -3.72 8.08 -16.59
C GLY A 465 -3.82 8.01 -15.07
N THR A 466 -4.77 7.27 -14.50
CA THR A 466 -4.92 7.16 -13.04
C THR A 466 -3.64 6.67 -12.35
N ASP A 467 -3.41 7.12 -11.12
CA ASP A 467 -2.17 6.80 -10.40
C ASP A 467 -2.18 5.39 -9.82
N GLY A 468 -3.35 4.84 -9.49
CA GLY A 468 -3.42 3.47 -8.99
C GLY A 468 -4.80 2.84 -9.12
N ILE A 469 -4.80 1.50 -9.12
CA ILE A 469 -6.02 0.71 -9.22
C ILE A 469 -6.05 -0.39 -8.17
N GLY A 470 -7.20 -0.56 -7.52
CA GLY A 470 -7.45 -1.61 -6.53
C GLY A 470 -7.76 -2.95 -7.18
N LEU A 471 -6.81 -3.88 -7.06
CA LEU A 471 -6.93 -5.25 -7.57
C LEU A 471 -6.95 -6.19 -6.38
N GLY A 472 -8.06 -6.88 -6.17
CA GLY A 472 -8.24 -7.72 -4.99
C GLY A 472 -9.35 -8.75 -5.15
N GLY A 473 -9.37 -9.70 -4.21
CA GLY A 473 -10.49 -10.60 -3.99
C GLY A 473 -10.66 -11.72 -5.01
N ALA A 474 -11.83 -12.34 -4.88
CA ALA A 474 -12.34 -13.60 -5.44
C ALA A 474 -12.22 -13.86 -6.95
N GLN A 475 -11.85 -12.87 -7.75
CA GLN A 475 -11.96 -12.95 -9.21
C GLN A 475 -10.65 -12.69 -9.95
N ILE A 476 -9.61 -12.29 -9.22
CA ILE A 476 -8.32 -11.98 -9.82
C ILE A 476 -7.16 -12.45 -8.93
N LEU A 477 -7.24 -12.30 -7.62
CA LEU A 477 -6.10 -12.60 -6.73
C LEU A 477 -6.40 -13.68 -5.70
N ARG A 478 -7.64 -14.15 -5.58
CA ARG A 478 -8.00 -15.26 -4.70
C ARG A 478 -9.01 -16.19 -5.35
N TYR A 479 -8.97 -17.45 -4.95
CA TYR A 479 -10.14 -18.32 -5.07
C TYR A 479 -11.28 -17.81 -4.17
N MET A 480 -12.52 -18.15 -4.51
CA MET A 480 -13.67 -17.84 -3.66
C MET A 480 -14.72 -18.94 -3.77
N ASP A 481 -15.26 -19.34 -2.63
CA ASP A 481 -16.43 -20.21 -2.59
C ASP A 481 -17.66 -19.43 -3.06
N LYS A 482 -18.32 -19.93 -4.10
CA LYS A 482 -19.50 -19.29 -4.72
C LYS A 482 -20.74 -19.25 -3.81
N ASN A 483 -20.83 -20.14 -2.83
CA ASN A 483 -21.97 -20.26 -1.92
C ASN A 483 -21.78 -19.42 -0.66
N THR A 484 -20.58 -19.43 -0.08
CA THR A 484 -20.29 -18.76 1.19
C THR A 484 -19.65 -17.38 1.01
N GLY A 485 -19.08 -17.10 -0.16
CA GLY A 485 -18.30 -15.88 -0.41
C GLY A 485 -16.94 -15.85 0.30
N PHE A 486 -16.53 -16.95 0.93
CA PHE A 486 -15.26 -17.04 1.65
C PHE A 486 -14.08 -17.19 0.70
N HIS A 487 -12.97 -16.55 1.06
CA HIS A 487 -11.78 -16.44 0.24
C HIS A 487 -10.85 -17.64 0.45
N GLY A 488 -10.44 -18.25 -0.66
CA GLY A 488 -9.46 -19.32 -0.69
C GLY A 488 -8.02 -18.84 -0.90
N PRO A 489 -7.11 -19.73 -1.32
CA PRO A 489 -5.72 -19.41 -1.56
C PRO A 489 -5.51 -18.21 -2.50
N PHE A 490 -4.40 -17.51 -2.27
CA PHE A 490 -3.95 -16.41 -3.12
C PHE A 490 -3.40 -16.93 -4.46
N LYS A 491 -3.65 -16.18 -5.54
CA LYS A 491 -3.24 -16.50 -6.91
C LYS A 491 -2.11 -15.57 -7.35
N GLU A 492 -0.91 -15.75 -6.78
CA GLU A 492 0.25 -14.90 -7.07
C GLU A 492 0.65 -14.89 -8.54
N GLU A 493 0.40 -15.97 -9.28
CA GLU A 493 0.65 -16.06 -10.71
C GLU A 493 -0.05 -14.96 -11.52
N ASN A 494 -1.18 -14.44 -11.01
CA ASN A 494 -1.93 -13.38 -11.66
C ASN A 494 -1.26 -12.00 -11.53
N ILE A 495 -0.30 -11.81 -10.62
CA ILE A 495 0.44 -10.54 -10.49
C ILE A 495 1.27 -10.28 -11.75
N SER A 496 2.01 -11.30 -12.23
CA SER A 496 2.78 -11.18 -13.46
C SER A 496 1.89 -10.86 -14.67
N LYS A 497 0.69 -11.44 -14.75
CA LYS A 497 -0.29 -11.14 -15.81
C LYS A 497 -0.86 -9.73 -15.72
N ILE A 498 -1.15 -9.24 -14.50
CA ILE A 498 -1.57 -7.85 -14.26
C ILE A 498 -0.51 -6.88 -14.77
N ILE A 499 0.76 -7.14 -14.41
CA ILE A 499 1.90 -6.31 -14.83
C ILE A 499 2.02 -6.33 -16.36
N GLU A 500 1.93 -7.49 -17.00
CA GLU A 500 2.01 -7.61 -18.46
C GLU A 500 0.93 -6.79 -19.18
N ILE A 501 -0.34 -6.94 -18.77
CA ILE A 501 -1.45 -6.18 -19.36
C ILE A 501 -1.23 -4.67 -19.15
N ARG A 502 -0.68 -4.29 -17.98
CA ARG A 502 -0.39 -2.88 -17.70
C ARG A 502 0.68 -2.33 -18.64
N GLU A 503 1.78 -3.04 -18.80
CA GLU A 503 2.87 -2.63 -19.67
C GLU A 503 2.42 -2.56 -21.14
N GLU A 504 1.60 -3.51 -21.59
CA GLU A 504 1.02 -3.48 -22.94
C GLU A 504 0.17 -2.21 -23.14
N ALA A 505 -0.79 -1.95 -22.24
CA ALA A 505 -1.63 -0.76 -22.30
C ALA A 505 -0.82 0.54 -22.16
N THR A 506 0.23 0.55 -21.36
CA THR A 506 1.13 1.71 -21.21
C THR A 506 1.85 2.04 -22.52
N ASN A 507 2.18 1.02 -23.32
CA ASN A 507 2.88 1.18 -24.60
C ASN A 507 1.97 1.55 -25.78
N ASP A 508 0.65 1.39 -25.62
CA ASP A 508 -0.37 1.87 -26.56
C ASP A 508 -0.34 3.41 -26.68
N ILE A 509 -0.82 3.95 -27.80
CA ILE A 509 -0.85 5.40 -28.03
C ILE A 509 -1.68 6.13 -26.98
N LYS A 510 -2.81 5.56 -26.54
CA LYS A 510 -3.66 6.15 -25.50
C LYS A 510 -2.97 6.12 -24.14
N GLY A 511 -2.26 5.03 -23.83
CA GLY A 511 -1.47 4.93 -22.60
C GLY A 511 -0.36 5.98 -22.54
N LYS A 512 0.40 6.14 -23.63
CA LYS A 512 1.44 7.18 -23.73
C LYS A 512 0.87 8.59 -23.64
N ALA A 513 -0.24 8.85 -24.32
CA ALA A 513 -0.95 10.13 -24.25
C ALA A 513 -1.43 10.42 -22.82
N ALA A 514 -1.97 9.43 -22.12
CA ALA A 514 -2.44 9.57 -20.75
C ALA A 514 -1.30 9.88 -19.77
N ILE A 515 -0.14 9.22 -19.90
CA ILE A 515 1.06 9.53 -19.09
C ILE A 515 1.53 10.96 -19.33
N LEU A 516 1.60 11.37 -20.60
CA LEU A 516 1.99 12.72 -20.97
C LEU A 516 1.01 13.76 -20.44
N LEU A 517 -0.29 13.48 -20.49
CA LEU A 517 -1.32 14.32 -19.90
C LEU A 517 -1.13 14.45 -18.38
N SER A 518 -0.92 13.35 -17.65
CA SER A 518 -0.64 13.39 -16.21
C SER A 518 0.62 14.19 -15.86
N ARG A 519 1.67 14.16 -16.73
CA ARG A 519 2.85 15.03 -16.57
C ARG A 519 2.49 16.49 -16.70
N LEU A 520 1.73 16.84 -17.73
CA LEU A 520 1.31 18.22 -17.98
C LEU A 520 0.38 18.73 -16.88
N ASP A 521 -0.54 17.90 -16.40
CA ASP A 521 -1.42 18.24 -15.28
C ASP A 521 -0.63 18.46 -13.99
N ARG A 522 0.37 17.61 -13.72
CA ARG A 522 1.29 17.83 -12.60
C ARG A 522 2.06 19.14 -12.76
N MET A 523 2.60 19.45 -13.94
CA MET A 523 3.31 20.72 -14.20
C MET A 523 2.38 21.94 -14.11
N TYR A 524 1.11 21.78 -14.49
CA TYR A 524 0.08 22.81 -14.35
C TYR A 524 -0.28 23.06 -12.88
N PHE A 525 -0.49 21.99 -12.11
CA PHE A 525 -0.64 22.08 -10.66
C PHE A 525 0.55 22.83 -10.10
N GLU A 526 1.77 22.39 -10.40
CA GLU A 526 3.02 22.97 -9.90
C GLU A 526 3.33 24.40 -10.38
N LYS A 527 2.54 24.93 -11.34
CA LYS A 527 2.79 26.19 -12.05
C LYS A 527 4.15 26.26 -12.74
N SER A 528 4.79 25.10 -12.96
CA SER A 528 6.07 24.95 -13.67
C SER A 528 5.87 24.84 -15.19
N ILE A 529 4.64 24.60 -15.65
CA ILE A 529 4.28 24.56 -17.08
C ILE A 529 4.44 25.94 -17.75
N LYS A 530 4.72 25.93 -19.06
CA LYS A 530 4.71 27.12 -19.93
C LYS A 530 3.32 27.34 -20.51
N LEU A 531 3.00 28.58 -20.90
CA LEU A 531 1.71 28.91 -21.53
C LEU A 531 1.43 28.07 -22.79
N GLU A 532 2.40 27.96 -23.70
CA GLU A 532 2.27 27.19 -24.94
C GLU A 532 2.05 25.69 -24.72
N ASP A 533 2.62 25.13 -23.65
CA ASP A 533 2.45 23.72 -23.30
C ASP A 533 1.12 23.48 -22.58
N ASN A 534 0.61 24.50 -21.88
CA ASN A 534 -0.71 24.45 -21.25
C ASN A 534 -1.85 24.41 -22.28
N GLU A 535 -1.73 25.15 -23.40
CA GLU A 535 -2.70 25.04 -24.50
C GLU A 535 -2.72 23.63 -25.11
N LYS A 536 -1.55 23.02 -25.26
CA LYS A 536 -1.42 21.64 -25.76
C LYS A 536 -1.94 20.61 -24.75
N ARG A 537 -1.86 20.88 -23.46
CA ARG A 537 -2.44 20.04 -22.40
C ARG A 537 -3.95 19.92 -22.55
N GLU A 538 -4.66 21.03 -22.69
CA GLU A 538 -6.11 21.05 -22.94
C GLU A 538 -6.48 20.33 -24.24
N LEU A 539 -5.69 20.57 -25.29
CA LEU A 539 -5.87 19.89 -26.57
C LEU A 539 -5.67 18.38 -26.46
N LEU A 540 -4.63 17.93 -25.76
CA LEU A 540 -4.34 16.52 -25.52
C LEU A 540 -5.46 15.85 -24.72
N PHE A 541 -5.97 16.51 -23.68
CA PHE A 541 -7.12 16.04 -22.90
C PHE A 541 -8.35 15.85 -23.78
N ALA A 542 -8.73 16.86 -24.57
CA ALA A 542 -9.91 16.78 -25.45
C ALA A 542 -9.77 15.63 -26.48
N GLN A 543 -8.61 15.52 -27.12
CA GLN A 543 -8.34 14.45 -28.10
C GLN A 543 -8.35 13.06 -27.48
N LEU A 544 -7.82 12.92 -26.26
CA LEU A 544 -7.81 11.63 -25.56
C LEU A 544 -9.23 11.24 -25.13
N ARG A 545 -9.99 12.19 -24.59
CA ARG A 545 -11.40 12.02 -24.20
C ARG A 545 -12.26 11.54 -25.37
N ASP A 546 -12.05 12.15 -26.53
CA ASP A 546 -12.84 11.89 -27.74
C ASP A 546 -12.25 10.75 -28.61
N LEU A 547 -11.17 10.11 -28.12
CA LEU A 547 -10.47 8.97 -28.74
C LEU A 547 -9.95 9.25 -30.17
N GLU A 548 -9.45 10.46 -30.41
CA GLU A 548 -8.96 10.92 -31.71
C GLU A 548 -7.48 10.53 -31.95
N GLU A 549 -7.19 9.24 -32.13
CA GLU A 549 -5.82 8.69 -32.14
C GLU A 549 -4.85 9.38 -33.12
N ASP A 550 -5.27 9.71 -34.34
CA ASP A 550 -4.42 10.41 -35.32
C ASP A 550 -3.97 11.81 -34.85
N LYS A 551 -4.87 12.50 -34.14
CA LYS A 551 -4.60 13.84 -33.61
C LYS A 551 -3.71 13.76 -32.36
N LEU A 552 -3.87 12.72 -31.52
CA LEU A 552 -3.00 12.46 -30.37
C LEU A 552 -1.52 12.41 -30.79
N VAL A 553 -1.21 11.65 -31.84
CA VAL A 553 0.17 11.52 -32.34
C VAL A 553 0.76 12.88 -32.70
N THR A 554 -0.02 13.75 -33.35
CA THR A 554 0.43 15.08 -33.77
C THR A 554 0.70 15.98 -32.57
N THR A 555 -0.22 16.02 -31.60
CA THR A 555 -0.06 16.83 -30.39
C THR A 555 1.13 16.34 -29.54
N MET A 556 1.27 15.03 -29.38
CA MET A 556 2.40 14.42 -28.65
C MET A 556 3.76 14.73 -29.29
N GLN A 557 3.86 14.78 -30.63
CA GLN A 557 5.10 15.20 -31.29
C GLN A 557 5.53 16.61 -30.91
N GLY A 558 4.57 17.53 -30.72
CA GLY A 558 4.80 18.89 -30.24
C GLY A 558 5.14 19.01 -28.75
N LEU A 559 5.15 17.90 -28.01
CA LEU A 559 5.38 17.81 -26.56
C LEU A 559 6.56 16.88 -26.21
N ARG A 560 7.40 16.49 -27.18
CA ARG A 560 8.55 15.60 -26.96
C ARG A 560 9.54 16.11 -25.90
N HIS A 561 9.64 17.42 -25.71
CA HIS A 561 10.50 18.01 -24.68
C HIS A 561 9.97 17.79 -23.25
N ILE A 562 8.66 17.55 -23.08
CA ILE A 562 8.05 17.19 -21.79
C ILE A 562 8.19 15.69 -21.53
N GLU A 563 8.02 14.88 -22.58
CA GLU A 563 8.24 13.42 -22.51
C GLU A 563 9.67 13.08 -22.10
N SER A 564 10.67 13.85 -22.57
CA SER A 564 12.08 13.63 -22.26
C SER A 564 12.51 14.09 -20.86
N LEU A 565 11.62 14.73 -20.08
CA LEU A 565 11.94 15.10 -18.69
C LEU A 565 12.20 13.84 -17.84
N PRO A 566 13.18 13.90 -16.93
CA PRO A 566 13.52 12.75 -16.09
C PRO A 566 12.37 12.38 -15.16
N ILE A 567 12.30 11.10 -14.80
CA ILE A 567 11.46 10.65 -13.70
C ILE A 567 11.98 11.20 -12.36
N ASP A 568 11.07 11.36 -11.42
CA ASP A 568 11.35 11.80 -10.06
C ASP A 568 11.98 10.65 -9.26
N SER A 569 13.25 10.81 -8.92
CA SER A 569 14.02 9.87 -8.08
C SER A 569 14.26 10.39 -6.66
N ASN A 570 13.87 11.64 -6.40
CA ASN A 570 14.05 12.34 -5.13
C ASN A 570 12.69 12.55 -4.42
N HIS A 571 12.74 13.21 -3.28
CA HIS A 571 11.54 13.63 -2.55
C HIS A 571 10.59 14.47 -3.43
N PRO A 572 9.25 14.27 -3.38
CA PRO A 572 8.30 14.94 -4.27
C PRO A 572 8.44 16.46 -4.35
N LEU A 573 8.62 17.13 -3.21
CA LEU A 573 8.80 18.59 -3.15
C LEU A 573 10.12 19.05 -3.80
N PHE A 574 11.17 18.26 -3.67
CA PHE A 574 12.47 18.59 -4.27
C PHE A 574 12.35 18.57 -5.80
N SER A 575 11.65 17.58 -6.34
CA SER A 575 11.39 17.47 -7.77
C SER A 575 10.52 18.62 -8.31
N TRP A 576 9.48 19.02 -7.58
CA TRP A 576 8.68 20.20 -7.92
C TRP A 576 9.56 21.46 -7.96
N ALA A 577 10.33 21.73 -6.90
CA ALA A 577 11.23 22.88 -6.85
C ALA A 577 12.25 22.88 -7.99
N LEU A 578 12.82 21.71 -8.32
CA LEU A 578 13.75 21.57 -9.44
C LEU A 578 13.09 21.91 -10.77
N ARG A 579 11.89 21.40 -11.05
CA ARG A 579 11.16 21.72 -12.29
C ARG A 579 10.88 23.22 -12.41
N LEU A 580 10.45 23.83 -11.31
CA LEU A 580 10.12 25.24 -11.25
C LEU A 580 11.33 26.14 -11.51
N VAL A 581 12.46 25.86 -10.85
CA VAL A 581 13.75 26.53 -11.09
C VAL A 581 14.20 26.32 -12.54
N SER A 582 14.05 25.11 -13.07
CA SER A 582 14.49 24.77 -14.44
C SER A 582 13.65 25.43 -15.53
N ALA A 583 12.35 25.63 -15.28
CA ALA A 583 11.45 26.32 -16.22
C ALA A 583 11.76 27.83 -16.34
N GLY A 584 12.38 28.41 -15.31
CA GLY A 584 12.81 29.80 -15.31
C GLY A 584 11.66 30.79 -15.56
N THR A 585 11.96 31.90 -16.22
CA THR A 585 11.01 32.99 -16.50
C THR A 585 9.90 32.62 -17.49
N THR A 586 9.97 31.44 -18.11
CA THR A 586 8.96 30.97 -19.07
C THR A 586 7.79 30.21 -18.42
N SER A 587 7.89 29.89 -17.13
CA SER A 587 6.83 29.24 -16.37
C SER A 587 5.66 30.19 -16.10
N ILE A 588 4.46 29.63 -15.91
CA ILE A 588 3.29 30.38 -15.42
C ILE A 588 3.58 31.00 -14.04
N ALA A 589 4.29 30.28 -13.17
CA ALA A 589 4.68 30.82 -11.86
C ALA A 589 5.47 32.12 -11.98
N ALA A 590 6.44 32.20 -12.89
CA ALA A 590 7.24 33.42 -13.06
C ALA A 590 6.40 34.65 -13.47
N GLN A 591 5.27 34.44 -14.15
CA GLN A 591 4.37 35.52 -14.58
C GLN A 591 3.59 36.15 -13.42
N THR A 592 3.53 35.50 -12.25
CA THR A 592 2.86 36.06 -11.06
C THR A 592 3.74 37.02 -10.27
N PHE A 593 5.04 37.09 -10.59
CA PHE A 593 5.99 37.99 -9.95
C PHE A 593 6.07 39.32 -10.71
N ASN A 594 6.22 40.43 -9.98
CA ASN A 594 6.21 41.77 -10.58
C ASN A 594 7.40 42.02 -11.52
N ASN A 595 8.52 41.32 -11.32
CA ASN A 595 9.72 41.43 -12.13
C ASN A 595 10.64 40.22 -11.94
N GLU A 596 11.57 40.08 -12.88
CA GLU A 596 12.57 39.01 -12.89
C GLU A 596 13.41 38.97 -11.60
N ARG A 597 13.73 40.12 -10.98
CA ARG A 597 14.52 40.13 -9.74
C ARG A 597 13.80 39.45 -8.58
N GLN A 598 12.48 39.63 -8.46
CA GLN A 598 11.69 38.94 -7.43
C GLN A 598 11.63 37.43 -7.71
N TRP A 599 11.43 37.04 -8.97
CA TRP A 599 11.49 35.63 -9.38
C TRP A 599 12.83 34.99 -9.06
N GLN A 600 13.94 35.65 -9.39
CA GLN A 600 15.28 35.14 -9.11
C GLN A 600 15.54 35.01 -7.60
N ALA A 601 15.08 35.97 -6.79
CA ALA A 601 15.19 35.88 -5.34
C ALA A 601 14.41 34.66 -4.79
N PHE A 602 13.21 34.41 -5.31
CA PHE A 602 12.42 33.23 -4.95
C PHE A 602 13.11 31.92 -5.34
N CYS A 603 13.66 31.82 -6.56
CA CYS A 603 14.44 30.66 -7.01
C CYS A 603 15.67 30.40 -6.13
N VAL A 604 16.35 31.45 -5.67
CA VAL A 604 17.47 31.33 -4.71
C VAL A 604 17.00 30.75 -3.38
N SER A 605 15.85 31.19 -2.85
CA SER A 605 15.28 30.60 -1.62
C SER A 605 14.96 29.11 -1.80
N LEU A 606 14.34 28.72 -2.92
CA LEU A 606 14.10 27.31 -3.21
C LEU A 606 15.39 26.50 -3.27
N GLN A 607 16.42 27.00 -3.97
CA GLN A 607 17.71 26.32 -4.05
C GLN A 607 18.38 26.16 -2.70
N ASN A 608 18.27 27.16 -1.81
CA ASN A 608 18.79 27.08 -0.44
C ASN A 608 18.06 26.00 0.36
N ALA A 609 16.73 25.99 0.33
CA ALA A 609 15.91 24.97 1.01
C ALA A 609 16.22 23.55 0.47
N MET A 610 16.37 23.42 -0.86
CA MET A 610 16.80 22.17 -1.51
C MET A 610 18.19 21.71 -1.03
N ASN A 611 19.18 22.59 -0.98
CA ASN A 611 20.54 22.27 -0.55
C ASN A 611 20.60 21.88 0.94
N ASN A 612 19.72 22.45 1.76
CA ASN A 612 19.61 22.14 3.18
C ASN A 612 18.76 20.91 3.48
N HIS A 613 18.06 20.35 2.47
CA HIS A 613 17.02 19.33 2.65
C HIS A 613 15.91 19.77 3.63
N ASP A 614 15.55 21.05 3.61
CA ASP A 614 14.47 21.63 4.42
C ASP A 614 13.14 21.49 3.68
N TYR A 615 12.45 20.36 3.91
CA TYR A 615 11.20 20.05 3.22
C TYR A 615 10.03 20.91 3.68
N ASP A 616 10.05 21.42 4.91
CA ASP A 616 9.02 22.31 5.43
C ASP A 616 9.12 23.69 4.76
N GLU A 617 10.33 24.25 4.67
CA GLU A 617 10.57 25.50 3.93
C GLU A 617 10.23 25.35 2.44
N LEU A 618 10.59 24.21 1.83
CA LEU A 618 10.19 23.91 0.44
C LEU A 618 8.67 23.90 0.28
N ALA A 619 7.95 23.23 1.19
CA ALA A 619 6.49 23.20 1.13
C ALA A 619 5.91 24.61 1.21
N GLU A 620 6.32 25.41 2.18
CA GLU A 620 5.84 26.80 2.35
C GLU A 620 6.07 27.64 1.10
N LEU A 621 7.28 27.61 0.53
CA LEU A 621 7.62 28.36 -0.68
C LEU A 621 6.80 27.90 -1.89
N LEU A 622 6.69 26.59 -2.12
CA LEU A 622 5.98 26.04 -3.28
C LEU A 622 4.47 26.30 -3.21
N PHE A 623 3.85 26.12 -2.04
CA PHE A 623 2.42 26.40 -1.86
C PHE A 623 2.09 27.89 -1.84
N SER A 624 3.06 28.78 -1.58
CA SER A 624 2.84 30.23 -1.69
C SER A 624 2.53 30.69 -3.12
N ILE A 625 3.09 29.99 -4.13
CA ILE A 625 2.81 30.28 -5.54
C ILE A 625 1.34 29.97 -5.87
N GLN A 626 0.82 28.83 -5.38
CA GLN A 626 -0.58 28.45 -5.61
C GLN A 626 -1.56 29.53 -5.16
N LYS A 627 -1.31 30.10 -3.98
CA LYS A 627 -2.18 31.15 -3.40
C LYS A 627 -2.15 32.44 -4.22
N THR A 628 -0.98 32.83 -4.69
CA THR A 628 -0.79 34.06 -5.50
C THR A 628 -1.44 33.93 -6.88
N THR A 629 -1.39 32.75 -7.51
CA THR A 629 -2.05 32.52 -8.80
C THR A 629 -3.57 32.51 -8.66
N GLN A 630 -4.12 31.88 -7.62
CA GLN A 630 -5.58 31.86 -7.38
C GLN A 630 -6.16 33.27 -7.19
N SER A 631 -5.42 34.22 -6.59
CA SER A 631 -5.88 35.61 -6.49
C SER A 631 -5.93 36.33 -7.84
N LEU A 632 -5.04 36.01 -8.77
CA LEU A 632 -5.00 36.62 -10.12
C LEU A 632 -6.13 36.10 -11.01
N ASP A 633 -6.46 34.80 -10.92
CA ASP A 633 -7.57 34.21 -11.67
C ASP A 633 -8.93 34.78 -11.21
N MET A 634 -9.10 35.11 -9.93
CA MET A 634 -10.32 35.78 -9.44
C MET A 634 -10.45 37.24 -9.90
N GLU A 635 -9.34 37.97 -10.03
CA GLU A 635 -9.37 39.35 -10.56
C GLU A 635 -9.68 39.39 -12.07
N LEU A 636 -9.24 38.39 -12.84
CA LEU A 636 -9.53 38.30 -14.28
C LEU A 636 -10.97 37.87 -14.60
N VAL A 637 -11.64 37.16 -13.69
CA VAL A 637 -13.07 36.78 -13.83
C VAL A 637 -14.01 37.91 -13.38
N THR A 638 -13.50 38.95 -12.71
CA THR A 638 -14.28 40.09 -12.20
C THR A 638 -14.17 41.37 -13.05
N VAL A 639 -13.59 41.30 -14.27
CA VAL A 639 -13.48 42.42 -15.22
C VAL A 639 -14.34 42.23 -16.46
#